data_AF-A0A935WW98-F1
#
_entry.id   AF-A0A935WW98-F1
#
_cell.length_a   1.000
_cell.length_b   1.000
_cell.length_c   1.000
_cell.angle_alpha   90.00
_cell.angle_beta   90.00
_cell.angle_gamma   90.00
#
_symmetry.space_group_name_H-M   'P 1'
#
loop_
_entity.id
_entity.type
_entity.pdbx_description
1 polymer ?
#
loop_
_entity_poly.entity_id
_entity_poly.type
_entity_poly.pdbx_seq_one_letter_code
_entity_poly.pdbx_strand_id
1 'polypeptide(L)'
;MRLDEIVRGIAITDRRGLFEEEISNITVDSRRVCPGSLFVAVRGAKQDGHGYIAQAIARGASAVLGEEWPEDLDGELRRPSVVLVPKSRRALALAAASFAGHPSRRLLVAGVTGTNGKTTVTYLLESIIQAAGKKVGVIGTVDCRWGGHVERLAHTTPDPITLQRRFADMLGAGVTHVAMEVSSHALEQDRVAGVHFKVAGFTNLTQDHLDYHEDLEQYFEAKARLFSEFLRRSRARGRMAVVNIDDPNGERMLSRWQGKALSVSLDPSKKADIVALEASYSLDGVSAVVRTAKGLLEIETALIGPHNLQNALIAVGMALAMGLSKARILRGLRALERVPGRLERIPGGDKKVFVDYAHTPDALEKAMAALRPHTKGRLIVVFGCGGDRDSAKRTPMGTIVAQGADIAIVTNDNPRTEDPRAIAAAIELGLQQGGFAKAVGVPMSRQYELDLDRRNAIRSAFQWMTEDDTLLIAGKGHEDYQIVGHTRHHFDDREEARRALLGLPPPPPEPYDEGTHEIDPSQIDGLELDMSVTTEVNLDDASVQEIRVEDAVSEGLELEALDVLEADDDDLEVEEIDETDTKVTTGADFGPKAEADTEAEAKAEAKAEAEAEANAEADAGAKAEAEAEAEAEAEAEAEAEAEAEAEAEAEAEAEAEADAGADAGADAKAKAEADPQASSVPNAEGSRASESPPPSPVAGDDP
;
A
#
# COMPACT_ATOMS: atom_id res chain seq x y z
N MET A 1 7.23 -26.81 18.10
CA MET A 1 5.76 -26.79 18.31
C MET A 1 5.16 -27.92 17.49
N ARG A 2 4.15 -28.65 17.99
CA ARG A 2 3.64 -29.82 17.26
C ARG A 2 2.77 -29.41 16.08
N LEU A 3 2.73 -30.22 15.02
CA LEU A 3 1.89 -29.95 13.85
C LEU A 3 0.40 -29.80 14.21
N ASP A 4 -0.13 -30.63 15.12
CA ASP A 4 -1.52 -30.56 15.59
C ASP A 4 -1.88 -29.26 16.36
N GLU A 5 -0.88 -28.57 16.91
CA GLU A 5 -1.04 -27.26 17.56
C GLU A 5 -1.05 -26.14 16.50
N ILE A 6 -0.18 -26.25 15.49
CA ILE A 6 -0.06 -25.28 14.41
C ILE A 6 -1.34 -25.23 13.56
N VAL A 7 -1.90 -26.39 13.20
CA VAL A 7 -3.12 -26.46 12.38
C VAL A 7 -4.42 -26.36 13.19
N ARG A 8 -4.34 -26.07 14.49
CA ARG A 8 -5.48 -26.08 15.41
C ARG A 8 -6.48 -24.95 15.11
N GLY A 9 -7.62 -25.32 14.53
CA GLY A 9 -8.66 -24.36 14.12
C GLY A 9 -8.51 -23.83 12.70
N ILE A 10 -7.61 -24.41 11.90
CA ILE A 10 -7.65 -24.35 10.44
C ILE A 10 -8.74 -25.31 9.96
N ALA A 11 -9.44 -24.97 8.86
CA ALA A 11 -10.32 -25.90 8.19
C ALA A 11 -9.47 -26.87 7.36
N ILE A 12 -9.53 -28.16 7.70
CA ILE A 12 -8.80 -29.25 7.04
C ILE A 12 -9.82 -30.06 6.22
N THR A 13 -9.53 -30.30 4.95
CA THR A 13 -10.34 -31.17 4.07
C THR A 13 -9.93 -32.63 4.22
N ASP A 14 -8.63 -32.90 4.22
CA ASP A 14 -8.06 -34.25 4.39
C ASP A 14 -6.65 -34.16 5.02
N ARG A 15 -6.12 -35.26 5.58
CA ARG A 15 -4.78 -35.30 6.21
C ARG A 15 -4.20 -36.70 6.42
N ARG A 16 -2.88 -36.82 6.36
CA ARG A 16 -2.12 -38.08 6.58
C ARG A 16 -0.76 -37.80 7.24
N GLY A 17 -0.21 -38.78 7.96
CA GLY A 17 1.10 -38.68 8.61
C GLY A 17 1.04 -38.52 10.14
N LEU A 18 2.11 -38.00 10.73
CA LEU A 18 2.39 -38.00 12.17
C LEU A 18 2.20 -36.59 12.77
N PHE A 19 0.98 -36.31 13.21
CA PHE A 19 0.58 -34.97 13.69
C PHE A 19 1.22 -34.49 15.00
N GLU A 20 1.94 -35.36 15.70
CA GLU A 20 2.65 -35.02 16.93
C GLU A 20 4.11 -34.57 16.68
N GLU A 21 4.54 -34.53 15.41
CA GLU A 21 5.88 -34.10 15.03
C GLU A 21 6.13 -32.62 15.32
N GLU A 22 7.34 -32.33 15.80
CA GLU A 22 7.78 -30.97 16.04
C GLU A 22 8.17 -30.27 14.75
N ILE A 23 7.50 -29.15 14.49
CA ILE A 23 7.88 -28.18 13.46
C ILE A 23 8.77 -27.10 14.10
N SER A 24 9.87 -26.81 13.42
CA SER A 24 10.89 -25.81 13.79
C SER A 24 10.82 -24.53 12.95
N ASN A 25 10.17 -24.57 11.78
CA ASN A 25 10.14 -23.50 10.80
C ASN A 25 8.86 -23.58 9.93
N ILE A 26 8.36 -22.45 9.41
CA ILE A 26 7.28 -22.40 8.43
C ILE A 26 7.77 -21.58 7.22
N THR A 27 7.62 -22.10 6.01
CA THR A 27 8.02 -21.40 4.77
C THR A 27 7.10 -21.70 3.59
N VAL A 28 6.91 -20.71 2.72
CA VAL A 28 6.30 -20.86 1.38
C VAL A 28 7.34 -21.01 0.27
N ASP A 29 8.62 -20.79 0.58
CA ASP A 29 9.74 -20.93 -0.35
C ASP A 29 10.43 -22.26 -0.08
N SER A 30 10.36 -23.16 -1.06
CA SER A 30 10.98 -24.50 -1.05
C SER A 30 12.50 -24.43 -0.92
N ARG A 31 13.13 -23.38 -1.45
CA ARG A 31 14.60 -23.15 -1.37
C ARG A 31 15.04 -22.84 0.06
N ARG A 32 14.11 -22.39 0.91
CA ARG A 32 14.32 -22.05 2.33
C ARG A 32 13.84 -23.15 3.30
N VAL A 33 13.44 -24.31 2.78
CA VAL A 33 13.10 -25.49 3.58
C VAL A 33 14.36 -26.10 4.19
N CYS A 34 14.24 -26.53 5.45
CA CYS A 34 15.25 -27.28 6.20
C CYS A 34 14.58 -28.41 7.01
N PRO A 35 15.35 -29.34 7.60
CA PRO A 35 14.82 -30.38 8.49
C PRO A 35 13.95 -29.79 9.62
N GLY A 36 12.71 -30.28 9.74
CA GLY A 36 11.71 -29.78 10.68
C GLY A 36 10.82 -28.64 10.15
N SER A 37 10.99 -28.19 8.89
CA SER A 37 10.07 -27.25 8.25
C SER A 37 8.68 -27.85 8.03
N LEU A 38 7.65 -27.02 8.24
CA LEU A 38 6.38 -27.09 7.54
C LEU A 38 6.50 -26.24 6.25
N PHE A 39 6.44 -26.90 5.10
CA PHE A 39 6.29 -26.23 3.80
C PHE A 39 4.80 -25.94 3.56
N VAL A 40 4.48 -24.75 3.07
CA VAL A 40 3.10 -24.38 2.72
C VAL A 40 3.04 -24.05 1.24
N ALA A 41 2.48 -24.99 0.47
CA ALA A 41 2.23 -24.82 -0.95
C ALA A 41 1.10 -23.80 -1.15
N VAL A 42 1.40 -22.71 -1.86
CA VAL A 42 0.49 -21.59 -2.10
C VAL A 42 0.42 -21.31 -3.60
N ARG A 43 -0.81 -21.23 -4.15
CA ARG A 43 -1.03 -20.74 -5.52
C ARG A 43 -0.67 -19.24 -5.60
N GLY A 44 0.47 -18.95 -6.22
CA GLY A 44 0.99 -17.60 -6.48
C GLY A 44 0.36 -16.99 -7.74
N ALA A 45 0.74 -15.74 -8.08
CA ALA A 45 0.27 -15.07 -9.30
C ALA A 45 1.09 -15.45 -10.55
N LYS A 46 2.36 -15.84 -10.38
CA LYS A 46 3.26 -16.26 -11.48
C LYS A 46 3.65 -17.75 -11.46
N GLN A 47 3.44 -18.43 -10.32
CA GLN A 47 3.90 -19.80 -10.06
C GLN A 47 3.01 -20.46 -9.00
N ASP A 48 2.83 -21.77 -9.07
CA ASP A 48 2.15 -22.55 -8.05
C ASP A 48 3.14 -23.22 -7.09
N GLY A 49 2.97 -23.00 -5.78
CA GLY A 49 3.75 -23.64 -4.73
C GLY A 49 3.62 -25.16 -4.68
N HIS A 50 2.56 -25.75 -5.24
CA HIS A 50 2.39 -27.21 -5.27
C HIS A 50 3.44 -27.92 -6.12
N GLY A 51 3.87 -27.31 -7.24
CA GLY A 51 4.95 -27.84 -8.09
C GLY A 51 6.32 -27.94 -7.41
N TYR A 52 6.49 -27.31 -6.23
CA TYR A 52 7.73 -27.35 -5.46
C TYR A 52 7.70 -28.30 -4.25
N ILE A 53 6.62 -29.06 -4.05
CA ILE A 53 6.48 -29.99 -2.91
C ILE A 53 7.58 -31.07 -2.91
N ALA A 54 7.89 -31.68 -4.06
CA ALA A 54 8.98 -32.66 -4.16
C ALA A 54 10.34 -32.07 -3.74
N GLN A 55 10.62 -30.81 -4.12
CA GLN A 55 11.84 -30.11 -3.73
C GLN A 55 11.86 -29.78 -2.22
N ALA A 56 10.72 -29.45 -1.62
CA ALA A 56 10.60 -29.26 -0.18
C ALA A 56 10.83 -30.57 0.59
N ILE A 57 10.28 -31.69 0.12
CA ILE A 57 10.50 -33.03 0.71
C ILE A 57 11.98 -33.40 0.66
N ALA A 58 12.64 -33.23 -0.50
CA ALA A 58 14.07 -33.48 -0.67
C ALA A 58 14.96 -32.62 0.24
N ARG A 59 14.47 -31.45 0.69
CA ARG A 59 15.14 -30.54 1.64
C ARG A 59 14.79 -30.78 3.12
N GLY A 60 14.00 -31.82 3.41
CA GLY A 60 13.69 -32.23 4.79
C GLY A 60 12.41 -31.63 5.38
N ALA A 61 11.48 -31.14 4.55
CA ALA A 61 10.14 -30.79 5.01
C ALA A 61 9.53 -31.96 5.81
N SER A 62 9.20 -31.73 7.07
CA SER A 62 8.57 -32.73 7.94
C SER A 62 7.06 -32.69 7.82
N ALA A 63 6.50 -31.55 7.41
CA ALA A 63 5.11 -31.42 7.01
C ALA A 63 4.94 -30.59 5.74
N VAL A 64 3.85 -30.84 5.02
CA VAL A 64 3.37 -30.08 3.86
C VAL A 64 1.91 -29.70 4.11
N LEU A 65 1.57 -28.43 3.87
CA LEU A 65 0.20 -27.94 3.85
C LEU A 65 -0.12 -27.38 2.47
N GLY A 66 -1.21 -27.83 1.84
CA GLY A 66 -1.60 -27.44 0.49
C GLY A 66 -3.10 -27.59 0.27
N GLU A 67 -3.54 -27.42 -0.98
CA GLU A 67 -4.94 -27.61 -1.41
C GLU A 67 -5.17 -29.02 -1.96
N GLU A 68 -4.14 -29.63 -2.57
CA GLU A 68 -4.21 -30.94 -3.24
C GLU A 68 -3.19 -31.97 -2.73
N TRP A 69 -3.49 -33.25 -2.96
CA TRP A 69 -2.57 -34.37 -2.68
C TRP A 69 -1.37 -34.33 -3.65
N PRO A 70 -0.11 -34.40 -3.19
CA PRO A 70 1.05 -34.37 -4.08
C PRO A 70 1.21 -35.71 -4.81
N GLU A 71 1.41 -35.67 -6.12
CA GLU A 71 1.34 -36.84 -7.02
C GLU A 71 2.36 -37.94 -6.68
N ASP A 72 3.61 -37.57 -6.39
CA ASP A 72 4.71 -38.51 -6.08
C ASP A 72 4.64 -39.14 -4.67
N LEU A 73 3.61 -38.84 -3.86
CA LEU A 73 3.62 -39.11 -2.41
C LEU A 73 2.99 -40.47 -2.06
N ASP A 74 3.74 -41.52 -2.40
CA ASP A 74 3.42 -42.94 -2.31
C ASP A 74 2.64 -43.35 -1.04
N GLY A 75 1.68 -44.27 -1.19
CA GLY A 75 0.61 -44.60 -0.24
C GLY A 75 1.07 -45.10 1.13
N GLU A 76 2.30 -45.59 1.26
CA GLU A 76 2.85 -46.12 2.52
C GLU A 76 3.68 -45.10 3.33
N LEU A 77 4.07 -43.97 2.73
CA LEU A 77 4.89 -42.94 3.39
C LEU A 77 4.24 -42.42 4.68
N ARG A 78 5.01 -42.43 5.78
CA ARG A 78 4.68 -41.77 7.05
C ARG A 78 5.12 -40.31 7.13
N ARG A 79 6.01 -39.88 6.22
CA ARG A 79 6.61 -38.54 6.14
C ARG A 79 6.71 -38.09 4.68
N PRO A 80 6.53 -36.79 4.37
CA PRO A 80 6.10 -35.74 5.29
C PRO A 80 4.66 -35.98 5.79
N SER A 81 4.28 -35.30 6.86
CA SER A 81 2.88 -35.19 7.27
C SER A 81 2.15 -34.21 6.35
N VAL A 82 1.05 -34.62 5.72
CA VAL A 82 0.32 -33.81 4.72
C VAL A 82 -1.01 -33.32 5.30
N VAL A 83 -1.31 -32.04 5.06
CA VAL A 83 -2.54 -31.37 5.48
C VAL A 83 -3.18 -30.67 4.29
N LEU A 84 -4.36 -31.12 3.87
CA LEU A 84 -5.14 -30.45 2.84
C LEU A 84 -6.11 -29.45 3.45
N VAL A 85 -6.25 -28.29 2.81
CA VAL A 85 -7.09 -27.17 3.23
C VAL A 85 -7.85 -26.59 2.02
N PRO A 86 -9.00 -25.91 2.22
CA PRO A 86 -9.74 -25.31 1.11
C PRO A 86 -9.17 -23.97 0.62
N LYS A 87 -8.15 -23.40 1.29
CA LYS A 87 -7.39 -22.22 0.83
C LYS A 87 -6.04 -22.10 1.56
N SER A 88 -4.97 -22.44 0.87
CA SER A 88 -3.56 -22.40 1.30
C SER A 88 -3.16 -21.08 1.96
N ARG A 89 -3.39 -19.95 1.28
CA ARG A 89 -3.06 -18.59 1.75
C ARG A 89 -3.66 -18.27 3.13
N ARG A 90 -4.89 -18.72 3.35
CA ARG A 90 -5.61 -18.50 4.61
C ARG A 90 -5.13 -19.44 5.72
N ALA A 91 -4.84 -20.69 5.37
CA ALA A 91 -4.24 -21.64 6.29
C ALA A 91 -2.83 -21.21 6.72
N LEU A 92 -2.00 -20.70 5.80
CA LEU A 92 -0.70 -20.10 6.09
C LEU A 92 -0.81 -19.01 7.16
N ALA A 93 -1.75 -18.06 7.00
CA ALA A 93 -1.93 -16.96 7.94
C ALA A 93 -2.43 -17.40 9.32
N LEU A 94 -3.20 -18.50 9.39
CA LEU A 94 -3.63 -19.10 10.66
C LEU A 94 -2.50 -19.95 11.31
N ALA A 95 -1.74 -20.69 10.50
CA ALA A 95 -0.61 -21.51 10.94
C ALA A 95 0.54 -20.65 11.48
N ALA A 96 0.95 -19.61 10.74
CA ALA A 96 1.93 -18.63 11.19
C ALA A 96 1.49 -17.94 12.49
N ALA A 97 0.20 -17.60 12.62
CA ALA A 97 -0.33 -17.04 13.85
C ALA A 97 -0.32 -18.03 15.02
N SER A 98 -0.56 -19.33 14.78
CA SER A 98 -0.47 -20.35 15.83
C SER A 98 0.99 -20.55 16.28
N PHE A 99 1.89 -20.71 15.30
CA PHE A 99 3.32 -20.91 15.49
C PHE A 99 4.00 -19.77 16.27
N ALA A 100 3.63 -18.52 15.99
CA ALA A 100 4.10 -17.34 16.73
C ALA A 100 3.46 -17.17 18.14
N GLY A 101 2.61 -18.09 18.59
CA GLY A 101 1.92 -18.00 19.89
C GLY A 101 0.72 -17.05 19.92
N HIS A 102 0.15 -16.73 18.76
CA HIS A 102 -0.97 -15.79 18.55
C HIS A 102 -0.76 -14.39 19.19
N PRO A 103 0.34 -13.68 18.88
CA PRO A 103 0.73 -12.45 19.58
C PRO A 103 -0.33 -11.34 19.46
N SER A 104 -1.05 -11.27 18.35
CA SER A 104 -2.17 -10.33 18.13
C SER A 104 -3.34 -10.50 19.12
N ARG A 105 -3.41 -11.59 19.90
CA ARG A 105 -4.38 -11.74 21.02
C ARG A 105 -4.00 -10.95 22.27
N ARG A 106 -2.74 -10.54 22.39
CA ARG A 106 -2.17 -9.81 23.53
C ARG A 106 -1.88 -8.33 23.22
N LEU A 107 -2.01 -7.93 21.96
CA LEU A 107 -1.82 -6.56 21.46
C LEU A 107 -3.16 -5.90 21.14
N LEU A 108 -3.27 -4.59 21.35
CA LEU A 108 -4.39 -3.78 20.87
C LEU A 108 -4.10 -3.32 19.43
N VAL A 109 -4.42 -4.18 18.45
CA VAL A 109 -4.17 -3.92 17.03
C VAL A 109 -5.27 -3.03 16.42
N ALA A 110 -4.87 -1.91 15.81
CA ALA A 110 -5.70 -1.00 15.05
C ALA A 110 -5.29 -1.06 13.57
N GLY A 111 -6.20 -1.51 12.70
CA GLY A 111 -5.96 -1.60 11.25
C GLY A 111 -6.61 -0.47 10.48
N VAL A 112 -5.92 0.14 9.51
CA VAL A 112 -6.46 1.22 8.66
C VAL A 112 -6.48 0.77 7.20
N THR A 113 -7.61 0.94 6.52
CA THR A 113 -7.74 0.71 5.07
C THR A 113 -8.44 1.88 4.37
N GLY A 114 -8.34 1.88 3.04
CA GLY A 114 -8.80 2.93 2.13
C GLY A 114 -7.87 3.06 0.94
N THR A 115 -8.13 4.01 0.04
CA THR A 115 -7.18 4.41 -1.01
C THR A 115 -6.13 5.33 -0.37
N ASN A 116 -6.51 6.56 -0.05
CA ASN A 116 -5.63 7.61 0.46
C ASN A 116 -5.69 7.75 2.00
N GLY A 117 -4.62 8.29 2.63
CA GLY A 117 -4.58 8.66 4.06
C GLY A 117 -4.18 7.58 5.08
N LYS A 118 -4.06 6.30 4.68
CA LYS A 118 -3.71 5.16 5.56
C LYS A 118 -2.48 5.42 6.44
N THR A 119 -1.35 5.79 5.83
CA THR A 119 -0.09 6.15 6.51
C THR A 119 -0.28 7.29 7.51
N THR A 120 -0.98 8.35 7.13
CA THR A 120 -1.21 9.52 7.99
C THR A 120 -1.99 9.14 9.25
N VAL A 121 -3.04 8.32 9.12
CA VAL A 121 -3.82 7.84 10.27
C VAL A 121 -2.98 6.94 11.19
N THR A 122 -2.07 6.11 10.67
CA THR A 122 -1.20 5.28 11.52
C THR A 122 -0.16 6.10 12.29
N TYR A 123 0.44 7.11 11.68
CA TYR A 123 1.33 8.08 12.38
C TYR A 123 0.58 8.92 13.43
N LEU A 124 -0.63 9.41 13.11
CA LEU A 124 -1.50 10.10 14.08
C LEU A 124 -1.87 9.20 15.27
N LEU A 125 -2.21 7.94 15.00
CA LEU A 125 -2.46 6.95 16.05
C LEU A 125 -1.21 6.68 16.90
N GLU A 126 -0.04 6.55 16.28
CA GLU A 126 1.22 6.35 17.00
C GLU A 126 1.46 7.47 18.02
N SER A 127 1.46 8.73 17.58
CA SER A 127 1.67 9.88 18.46
C SER A 127 0.61 9.96 19.58
N ILE A 128 -0.66 9.68 19.27
CA ILE A 128 -1.74 9.60 20.29
C ILE A 128 -1.48 8.50 21.33
N ILE A 129 -0.97 7.33 20.91
CA ILE A 129 -0.67 6.19 21.79
C ILE A 129 0.58 6.49 22.65
N GLN A 130 1.64 7.04 22.05
CA GLN A 130 2.85 7.50 22.76
C GLN A 130 2.50 8.58 23.78
N ALA A 131 1.76 9.61 23.39
CA ALA A 131 1.29 10.68 24.26
C ALA A 131 0.42 10.15 25.42
N ALA A 132 -0.27 9.02 25.25
CA ALA A 132 -1.01 8.30 26.29
C ALA A 132 -0.14 7.45 27.23
N GLY A 133 1.19 7.46 27.08
CA GLY A 133 2.14 6.70 27.89
C GLY A 133 2.06 5.19 27.62
N LYS A 134 1.96 4.79 26.35
CA LYS A 134 1.86 3.39 25.91
C LYS A 134 2.94 3.07 24.88
N LYS A 135 3.59 1.91 25.06
CA LYS A 135 4.49 1.33 24.04
C LYS A 135 3.66 0.92 22.82
N VAL A 136 4.07 1.41 21.66
CA VAL A 136 3.42 1.23 20.36
C VAL A 136 4.39 0.61 19.36
N GLY A 137 3.83 -0.07 18.36
CA GLY A 137 4.53 -0.35 17.10
C GLY A 137 3.70 0.13 15.92
N VAL A 138 4.35 0.38 14.79
CA VAL A 138 3.72 0.73 13.51
C VAL A 138 4.15 -0.27 12.44
N ILE A 139 3.24 -0.60 11.52
CA ILE A 139 3.51 -1.42 10.33
C ILE A 139 2.83 -0.73 9.15
N GLY A 140 3.59 -0.17 8.21
CA GLY A 140 3.02 0.59 7.10
C GLY A 140 3.88 0.63 5.83
N THR A 141 3.60 1.60 4.98
CA THR A 141 4.28 1.78 3.68
C THR A 141 5.71 2.32 3.84
N VAL A 142 5.92 3.21 4.81
CA VAL A 142 7.21 3.83 5.09
C VAL A 142 8.18 2.81 5.71
N ASP A 143 7.73 2.15 6.77
CA ASP A 143 8.56 1.36 7.67
C ASP A 143 7.72 0.43 8.57
N CYS A 144 8.42 -0.42 9.32
CA CYS A 144 7.91 -1.13 10.48
C CYS A 144 8.80 -0.77 11.67
N ARG A 145 8.21 -0.22 12.74
CA ARG A 145 8.97 0.37 13.86
C ARG A 145 8.35 0.08 15.22
N TRP A 146 9.19 -0.05 16.24
CA TRP A 146 8.78 -0.08 17.65
C TRP A 146 9.96 0.21 18.59
N GLY A 147 9.77 1.13 19.53
CA GLY A 147 10.69 1.31 20.67
C GLY A 147 12.15 1.58 20.32
N GLY A 148 12.42 2.33 19.25
CA GLY A 148 13.76 2.64 18.73
C GLY A 148 14.21 1.75 17.57
N HIS A 149 13.70 0.52 17.46
CA HIS A 149 13.95 -0.31 16.28
C HIS A 149 13.09 0.15 15.09
N VAL A 150 13.69 0.22 13.92
CA VAL A 150 13.04 0.47 12.63
C VAL A 150 13.59 -0.50 11.59
N GLU A 151 12.72 -1.04 10.73
CA GLU A 151 13.08 -1.83 9.55
C GLU A 151 12.25 -1.39 8.34
N ARG A 152 12.78 -1.60 7.13
CA ARG A 152 12.01 -1.44 5.89
C ARG A 152 11.31 -2.74 5.53
N LEU A 153 10.04 -2.66 5.13
CA LEU A 153 9.28 -3.80 4.63
C LEU A 153 9.13 -3.76 3.11
N ALA A 154 9.13 -4.93 2.47
CA ALA A 154 8.87 -5.04 1.03
C ALA A 154 7.43 -4.67 0.62
N HIS A 155 6.49 -4.61 1.57
CA HIS A 155 5.07 -4.34 1.34
C HIS A 155 4.44 -3.57 2.53
N THR A 156 3.55 -2.61 2.25
CA THR A 156 2.70 -1.88 3.21
C THR A 156 2.00 -2.77 4.25
N THR A 157 1.66 -4.00 3.87
CA THR A 157 1.21 -5.04 4.79
C THR A 157 1.98 -6.33 4.44
N PRO A 158 2.87 -6.82 5.31
CA PRO A 158 3.78 -7.91 4.99
C PRO A 158 3.07 -9.27 4.86
N ASP A 159 3.82 -10.30 4.46
CA ASP A 159 3.33 -11.68 4.42
C ASP A 159 2.96 -12.20 5.83
N PRO A 160 2.18 -13.29 5.96
CA PRO A 160 1.69 -13.72 7.26
C PRO A 160 2.77 -14.23 8.22
N ILE A 161 3.89 -14.77 7.72
CA ILE A 161 4.99 -15.28 8.55
C ILE A 161 5.72 -14.08 9.15
N THR A 162 6.12 -13.11 8.32
CA THR A 162 6.78 -11.87 8.77
C THR A 162 5.86 -11.07 9.70
N LEU A 163 4.58 -10.89 9.34
CA LEU A 163 3.61 -10.16 10.15
C LEU A 163 3.45 -10.73 11.56
N GLN A 164 3.31 -12.06 11.69
CA GLN A 164 3.15 -12.71 12.99
C GLN A 164 4.46 -12.76 13.77
N ARG A 165 5.61 -12.86 13.11
CA ARG A 165 6.93 -12.71 13.75
C ARG A 165 7.07 -11.30 14.35
N ARG A 166 6.80 -10.24 13.58
CA ARG A 166 6.91 -8.85 14.06
C ARG A 166 5.95 -8.54 15.20
N PHE A 167 4.73 -9.07 15.19
CA PHE A 167 3.87 -9.00 16.37
C PHE A 167 4.44 -9.72 17.60
N ALA A 168 5.18 -10.82 17.44
CA ALA A 168 5.84 -11.50 18.55
C ALA A 168 7.07 -10.69 19.06
N ASP A 169 7.88 -10.15 18.15
CA ASP A 169 9.04 -9.30 18.45
C ASP A 169 8.61 -8.03 19.22
N MET A 170 7.60 -7.33 18.70
CA MET A 170 6.95 -6.19 19.36
C MET A 170 6.43 -6.55 20.77
N LEU A 171 5.72 -7.68 20.89
CA LEU A 171 5.18 -8.15 22.17
C LEU A 171 6.30 -8.50 23.17
N GLY A 172 7.44 -9.01 22.69
CA GLY A 172 8.66 -9.24 23.48
C GLY A 172 9.29 -7.94 23.99
N ALA A 173 9.35 -6.90 23.15
CA ALA A 173 9.76 -5.54 23.53
C ALA A 173 8.75 -4.82 24.47
N GLY A 174 7.64 -5.47 24.80
CA GLY A 174 6.59 -4.93 25.67
C GLY A 174 5.66 -3.92 24.98
N VAL A 175 5.57 -3.95 23.65
CA VAL A 175 4.55 -3.19 22.90
C VAL A 175 3.15 -3.63 23.35
N THR A 176 2.23 -2.66 23.42
CA THR A 176 0.87 -2.86 23.94
C THR A 176 -0.22 -2.58 22.91
N HIS A 177 0.08 -1.72 21.92
CA HIS A 177 -0.81 -1.33 20.84
C HIS A 177 -0.02 -1.39 19.52
N VAL A 178 -0.68 -1.68 18.41
CA VAL A 178 -0.06 -1.56 17.07
C VAL A 178 -1.01 -0.82 16.15
N ALA A 179 -0.53 0.21 15.45
CA ALA A 179 -1.23 0.84 14.35
C ALA A 179 -0.68 0.28 13.03
N MET A 180 -1.51 -0.32 12.19
CA MET A 180 -1.06 -0.92 10.93
C MET A 180 -1.88 -0.48 9.72
N GLU A 181 -1.20 -0.29 8.60
CA GLU A 181 -1.84 -0.17 7.29
C GLU A 181 -2.28 -1.55 6.79
N VAL A 182 -3.45 -1.61 6.18
CA VAL A 182 -4.07 -2.85 5.69
C VAL A 182 -4.54 -2.63 4.25
N SER A 183 -3.73 -3.06 3.27
CA SER A 183 -4.05 -2.89 1.84
C SER A 183 -5.14 -3.88 1.36
N SER A 184 -5.81 -3.56 0.24
CA SER A 184 -6.80 -4.44 -0.41
C SER A 184 -6.18 -5.79 -0.77
N HIS A 185 -5.02 -5.76 -1.45
CA HIS A 185 -4.17 -6.91 -1.74
C HIS A 185 -3.95 -7.81 -0.51
N ALA A 186 -3.70 -7.23 0.67
CA ALA A 186 -3.45 -7.99 1.90
C ALA A 186 -4.70 -8.62 2.52
N LEU A 187 -5.87 -7.99 2.32
CA LEU A 187 -7.17 -8.53 2.74
C LEU A 187 -7.60 -9.69 1.85
N GLU A 188 -7.49 -9.49 0.53
CA GLU A 188 -7.88 -10.46 -0.47
C GLU A 188 -7.03 -11.74 -0.40
N GLN A 189 -5.70 -11.58 -0.36
CA GLN A 189 -4.71 -12.65 -0.23
C GLN A 189 -4.66 -13.25 1.19
N ASP A 190 -5.62 -12.94 2.06
CA ASP A 190 -5.78 -13.47 3.42
C ASP A 190 -4.59 -13.19 4.37
N ARG A 191 -3.69 -12.24 4.05
CA ARG A 191 -2.45 -11.97 4.82
C ARG A 191 -2.72 -11.71 6.30
N VAL A 192 -3.84 -11.05 6.59
CA VAL A 192 -4.26 -10.68 7.95
C VAL A 192 -5.23 -11.67 8.61
N ALA A 193 -5.49 -12.85 8.05
CA ALA A 193 -6.48 -13.80 8.60
C ALA A 193 -6.14 -14.32 10.03
N GLY A 194 -4.86 -14.28 10.41
CA GLY A 194 -4.38 -14.57 11.76
C GLY A 194 -4.38 -13.39 12.74
N VAL A 195 -4.93 -12.23 12.36
CA VAL A 195 -4.85 -10.98 13.15
C VAL A 195 -6.17 -10.69 13.88
N HIS A 196 -6.07 -10.32 15.16
CA HIS A 196 -7.23 -10.00 15.99
C HIS A 196 -7.38 -8.50 16.24
N PHE A 197 -7.85 -7.77 15.22
CA PHE A 197 -8.12 -6.33 15.28
C PHE A 197 -9.05 -5.93 16.43
N LYS A 198 -8.67 -4.90 17.18
CA LYS A 198 -9.49 -4.21 18.19
C LYS A 198 -10.30 -3.08 17.57
N VAL A 199 -9.73 -2.37 16.60
CA VAL A 199 -10.39 -1.31 15.82
C VAL A 199 -10.03 -1.47 14.35
N ALA A 200 -10.96 -1.17 13.45
CA ALA A 200 -10.69 -0.96 12.03
C ALA A 200 -11.11 0.45 11.59
N GLY A 201 -10.29 1.12 10.78
CA GLY A 201 -10.54 2.43 10.20
C GLY A 201 -10.72 2.36 8.68
N PHE A 202 -11.70 3.10 8.14
CA PHE A 202 -11.89 3.33 6.70
C PHE A 202 -11.74 4.82 6.38
N THR A 203 -10.81 5.17 5.50
CA THR A 203 -10.55 6.56 5.09
C THR A 203 -11.38 7.01 3.89
N ASN A 204 -11.30 6.29 2.78
CA ASN A 204 -11.96 6.59 1.51
C ASN A 204 -11.77 5.45 0.49
N LEU A 205 -12.51 5.47 -0.61
CA LEU A 205 -12.24 4.66 -1.81
C LEU A 205 -12.43 5.51 -3.07
N THR A 206 -11.34 5.64 -3.82
CA THR A 206 -11.25 6.23 -5.16
C THR A 206 -10.37 5.36 -6.05
N GLN A 207 -10.43 5.52 -7.37
CA GLN A 207 -9.67 4.74 -8.35
C GLN A 207 -8.17 4.69 -8.01
N ASP A 208 -7.69 3.47 -7.83
CA ASP A 208 -6.30 3.05 -7.74
C ASP A 208 -6.26 1.51 -7.73
N HIS A 209 -5.12 0.90 -8.08
CA HIS A 209 -4.91 -0.56 -8.09
C HIS A 209 -5.83 -1.36 -9.04
N LEU A 210 -6.33 -0.75 -10.12
CA LEU A 210 -7.07 -1.49 -11.17
C LEU A 210 -6.14 -2.37 -12.04
N ASP A 211 -4.82 -2.26 -11.87
CA ASP A 211 -3.81 -3.23 -12.31
C ASP A 211 -3.81 -4.55 -11.49
N TYR A 212 -4.77 -4.72 -10.58
CA TYR A 212 -4.89 -5.90 -9.71
C TYR A 212 -6.35 -6.24 -9.33
N HIS A 213 -7.21 -5.24 -9.13
CA HIS A 213 -8.66 -5.42 -8.93
C HIS A 213 -9.38 -5.19 -10.26
N GLU A 214 -10.22 -6.13 -10.69
CA GLU A 214 -10.98 -6.07 -11.95
C GLU A 214 -11.71 -4.73 -12.13
N ASP A 215 -12.50 -4.31 -11.13
CA ASP A 215 -13.13 -3.00 -11.08
C ASP A 215 -13.19 -2.42 -9.63
N LEU A 216 -13.88 -1.28 -9.49
CA LEU A 216 -14.00 -0.56 -8.22
C LEU A 216 -14.81 -1.31 -7.15
N GLU A 217 -15.67 -2.27 -7.52
CA GLU A 217 -16.50 -3.05 -6.60
C GLU A 217 -15.76 -4.23 -5.98
N GLN A 218 -14.94 -4.98 -6.73
CA GLN A 218 -14.02 -5.97 -6.12
C GLN A 218 -12.99 -5.25 -5.25
N TYR A 219 -12.53 -4.06 -5.67
CA TYR A 219 -11.66 -3.22 -4.84
C TYR A 219 -12.36 -2.75 -3.55
N PHE A 220 -13.66 -2.41 -3.62
CA PHE A 220 -14.49 -2.10 -2.45
C PHE A 220 -14.66 -3.32 -1.54
N GLU A 221 -15.05 -4.49 -2.08
CA GLU A 221 -15.24 -5.71 -1.29
C GLU A 221 -13.95 -6.22 -0.67
N ALA A 222 -12.83 -6.13 -1.38
CA ALA A 222 -11.50 -6.43 -0.85
C ALA A 222 -11.19 -5.58 0.39
N LYS A 223 -11.50 -4.28 0.38
CA LYS A 223 -11.42 -3.42 1.59
C LYS A 223 -12.49 -3.79 2.63
N ALA A 224 -13.71 -4.10 2.22
CA ALA A 224 -14.83 -4.42 3.09
C ALA A 224 -14.58 -5.67 3.95
N ARG A 225 -13.81 -6.64 3.45
CA ARG A 225 -13.36 -7.82 4.23
C ARG A 225 -12.66 -7.47 5.54
N LEU A 226 -12.02 -6.30 5.67
CA LEU A 226 -11.46 -5.85 6.97
C LEU A 226 -12.54 -5.79 8.06
N PHE A 227 -13.75 -5.37 7.69
CA PHE A 227 -14.88 -5.20 8.59
C PHE A 227 -15.79 -6.43 8.59
N SER A 228 -16.29 -6.81 7.42
CA SER A 228 -17.25 -7.91 7.23
C SER A 228 -16.65 -9.28 7.56
N GLU A 229 -15.32 -9.43 7.57
CA GLU A 229 -14.64 -10.69 7.82
C GLU A 229 -13.67 -10.62 9.01
N PHE A 230 -12.56 -9.89 8.89
CA PHE A 230 -11.45 -9.98 9.84
C PHE A 230 -11.75 -9.34 11.20
N LEU A 231 -12.32 -8.13 11.24
CA LEU A 231 -12.81 -7.53 12.48
C LEU A 231 -13.96 -8.37 13.08
N ARG A 232 -14.88 -8.90 12.26
CA ARG A 232 -15.99 -9.76 12.75
C ARG A 232 -15.49 -11.07 13.37
N ARG A 233 -14.38 -11.64 12.88
CA ARG A 233 -13.72 -12.85 13.42
C ARG A 233 -12.72 -12.58 14.54
N SER A 234 -12.32 -11.33 14.78
CA SER A 234 -11.37 -10.97 15.85
C SER A 234 -11.86 -11.39 17.24
N ARG A 235 -10.95 -11.84 18.12
CA ARG A 235 -11.25 -12.21 19.51
C ARG A 235 -11.18 -11.03 20.50
N ALA A 236 -10.86 -9.82 20.04
CA ALA A 236 -10.83 -8.63 20.89
C ALA A 236 -12.21 -8.31 21.48
N ARG A 237 -12.27 -7.79 22.72
CA ARG A 237 -13.52 -7.33 23.35
C ARG A 237 -13.86 -5.90 22.96
N GLY A 238 -15.12 -5.65 22.63
CA GLY A 238 -15.61 -4.32 22.23
C GLY A 238 -14.95 -3.83 20.94
N ARG A 239 -15.01 -4.65 19.88
CA ARG A 239 -14.53 -4.32 18.54
C ARG A 239 -15.35 -3.17 17.96
N MET A 240 -14.71 -2.26 17.24
CA MET A 240 -15.35 -1.09 16.66
C MET A 240 -14.82 -0.81 15.26
N ALA A 241 -15.69 -0.38 14.35
CA ALA A 241 -15.31 0.30 13.12
C ALA A 241 -15.24 1.81 13.35
N VAL A 242 -14.41 2.51 12.57
CA VAL A 242 -14.41 3.97 12.46
C VAL A 242 -14.41 4.28 10.98
N VAL A 243 -15.44 4.97 10.50
CA VAL A 243 -15.74 5.06 9.07
C VAL A 243 -16.02 6.50 8.69
N ASN A 244 -15.24 7.02 7.74
CA ASN A 244 -15.55 8.26 7.06
C ASN A 244 -16.86 8.12 6.26
N ILE A 245 -17.82 9.02 6.48
CA ILE A 245 -19.07 9.13 5.71
C ILE A 245 -19.14 10.40 4.85
N ASP A 246 -18.01 11.11 4.69
CA ASP A 246 -17.84 12.06 3.60
C ASP A 246 -17.71 11.32 2.26
N ASP A 247 -17.04 10.17 2.27
CA ASP A 247 -16.91 9.25 1.14
C ASP A 247 -18.22 8.48 0.87
N PRO A 248 -18.72 8.38 -0.38
CA PRO A 248 -19.95 7.64 -0.71
C PRO A 248 -19.93 6.15 -0.30
N ASN A 249 -18.75 5.52 -0.30
CA ASN A 249 -18.59 4.13 0.12
C ASN A 249 -18.60 3.97 1.66
N GLY A 250 -18.62 5.05 2.42
CA GLY A 250 -18.70 5.03 3.88
C GLY A 250 -19.97 4.37 4.42
N GLU A 251 -21.14 4.70 3.86
CA GLU A 251 -22.41 4.08 4.28
C GLU A 251 -22.52 2.61 3.83
N ARG A 252 -21.95 2.30 2.66
CA ARG A 252 -21.78 0.92 2.16
C ARG A 252 -20.91 0.12 3.14
N MET A 253 -19.79 0.68 3.59
CA MET A 253 -18.84 0.06 4.52
C MET A 253 -19.46 -0.19 5.90
N LEU A 254 -20.26 0.75 6.42
CA LEU A 254 -21.05 0.54 7.65
C LEU A 254 -22.04 -0.61 7.49
N SER A 255 -22.70 -0.70 6.33
CA SER A 255 -23.68 -1.75 6.00
C SER A 255 -23.05 -3.14 5.85
N ARG A 256 -21.78 -3.22 5.43
CA ARG A 256 -20.97 -4.46 5.42
C ARG A 256 -20.44 -4.86 6.81
N TRP A 257 -20.35 -3.93 7.77
CA TRP A 257 -19.87 -4.20 9.14
C TRP A 257 -20.95 -4.70 10.09
N GLN A 258 -22.08 -3.99 10.18
CA GLN A 258 -23.23 -4.28 11.07
C GLN A 258 -22.91 -4.39 12.58
N GLY A 259 -21.71 -4.02 13.01
CA GLY A 259 -21.30 -3.96 14.42
C GLY A 259 -21.30 -2.53 14.98
N LYS A 260 -20.70 -2.33 16.15
CA LYS A 260 -20.52 -0.99 16.72
C LYS A 260 -19.55 -0.17 15.87
N ALA A 261 -19.92 1.04 15.51
CA ALA A 261 -19.12 1.96 14.70
C ALA A 261 -19.04 3.34 15.34
N LEU A 262 -18.12 4.17 14.84
CA LEU A 262 -18.15 5.62 14.94
C LEU A 262 -18.06 6.19 13.53
N SER A 263 -19.07 6.95 13.13
CA SER A 263 -19.09 7.71 11.87
C SER A 263 -18.31 9.02 12.00
N VAL A 264 -17.55 9.36 10.96
CA VAL A 264 -16.68 10.55 10.87
C VAL A 264 -17.10 11.40 9.68
N SER A 265 -17.17 12.72 9.84
CA SER A 265 -17.44 13.66 8.74
C SER A 265 -16.84 15.04 8.98
N LEU A 266 -16.50 15.76 7.92
CA LEU A 266 -16.17 17.19 7.95
C LEU A 266 -17.40 18.10 7.79
N ASP A 267 -18.55 17.54 7.39
CA ASP A 267 -19.79 18.28 7.12
C ASP A 267 -20.68 18.34 8.37
N PRO A 268 -20.88 19.52 9.00
CA PRO A 268 -21.70 19.65 10.21
C PRO A 268 -23.20 19.36 9.98
N SER A 269 -23.67 19.29 8.72
CA SER A 269 -25.03 18.86 8.39
C SER A 269 -25.20 17.34 8.41
N LYS A 270 -24.12 16.57 8.19
CA LYS A 270 -24.15 15.10 8.23
C LYS A 270 -24.31 14.58 9.66
N LYS A 271 -25.08 13.50 9.80
CA LYS A 271 -25.41 12.87 11.09
C LYS A 271 -24.28 11.96 11.60
N ALA A 272 -23.07 12.50 11.75
CA ALA A 272 -21.91 11.77 12.23
C ALA A 272 -21.76 11.76 13.78
N ASP A 273 -21.14 10.71 14.31
CA ASP A 273 -20.76 10.55 15.72
C ASP A 273 -19.61 11.48 16.12
N ILE A 274 -18.71 11.74 15.16
CA ILE A 274 -17.56 12.66 15.23
C ILE A 274 -17.66 13.58 14.02
N VAL A 275 -17.86 14.88 14.25
CA VAL A 275 -18.00 15.85 13.16
C VAL A 275 -17.24 17.15 13.46
N ALA A 276 -16.60 17.73 12.44
CA ALA A 276 -16.14 19.11 12.51
C ALA A 276 -17.34 20.07 12.52
N LEU A 277 -17.36 21.01 13.46
CA LEU A 277 -18.33 22.12 13.49
C LEU A 277 -17.74 23.35 12.82
N GLU A 278 -16.47 23.63 13.12
CA GLU A 278 -15.69 24.76 12.64
C GLU A 278 -14.26 24.27 12.36
N ALA A 279 -13.63 24.78 11.31
CA ALA A 279 -12.25 24.45 10.97
C ALA A 279 -11.54 25.66 10.33
N SER A 280 -10.27 25.84 10.67
CA SER A 280 -9.36 26.83 10.10
C SER A 280 -8.14 26.12 9.53
N TYR A 281 -7.77 26.48 8.30
CA TYR A 281 -6.71 25.84 7.52
C TYR A 281 -5.58 26.84 7.26
N SER A 282 -4.33 26.37 7.34
CA SER A 282 -3.13 27.17 7.10
C SER A 282 -1.95 26.29 6.63
N LEU A 283 -0.84 26.91 6.23
CA LEU A 283 0.42 26.21 5.94
C LEU A 283 1.24 25.85 7.20
N ASP A 284 0.74 26.22 8.37
CA ASP A 284 1.30 25.87 9.68
C ASP A 284 0.39 24.84 10.41
N GLY A 285 -0.62 24.30 9.71
CA GLY A 285 -1.51 23.25 10.19
C GLY A 285 -3.00 23.60 10.19
N VAL A 286 -3.77 22.81 10.95
CA VAL A 286 -5.23 22.91 11.07
C VAL A 286 -5.67 23.03 12.53
N SER A 287 -6.61 23.93 12.78
CA SER A 287 -7.34 24.07 14.05
C SER A 287 -8.83 23.82 13.83
N ALA A 288 -9.50 23.01 14.66
CA ALA A 288 -10.91 22.66 14.47
C ALA A 288 -11.68 22.38 15.78
N VAL A 289 -12.94 22.80 15.83
CA VAL A 289 -13.89 22.47 16.89
C VAL A 289 -14.70 21.25 16.45
N VAL A 290 -14.63 20.17 17.22
CA VAL A 290 -15.16 18.85 16.84
C VAL A 290 -16.17 18.35 17.86
N ARG A 291 -17.40 18.08 17.41
CA ARG A 291 -18.44 17.44 18.22
C ARG A 291 -18.21 15.93 18.27
N THR A 292 -18.21 15.36 19.47
CA THR A 292 -18.26 13.90 19.68
C THR A 292 -19.41 13.52 20.62
N ALA A 293 -19.80 12.25 20.62
CA ALA A 293 -20.72 11.70 21.64
C ALA A 293 -20.24 11.83 23.10
N LYS A 294 -18.96 12.19 23.33
CA LYS A 294 -18.39 12.52 24.65
C LYS A 294 -18.26 14.04 24.88
N GLY A 295 -19.00 14.87 24.13
CA GLY A 295 -18.89 16.34 24.10
C GLY A 295 -17.75 16.85 23.20
N LEU A 296 -17.57 18.16 23.14
CA LEU A 296 -16.63 18.83 22.22
C LEU A 296 -15.15 18.46 22.42
N LEU A 297 -14.35 18.67 21.38
CA LEU A 297 -12.90 18.61 21.32
C LEU A 297 -12.41 19.82 20.52
N GLU A 298 -11.37 20.50 21.00
CA GLU A 298 -10.61 21.49 20.24
C GLU A 298 -9.33 20.78 19.75
N ILE A 299 -9.24 20.57 18.44
CA ILE A 299 -8.13 19.90 17.76
C ILE A 299 -7.20 20.94 17.17
N GLU A 300 -5.90 20.73 17.36
CA GLU A 300 -4.81 21.37 16.64
C GLU A 300 -3.88 20.27 16.12
N THR A 301 -3.36 20.43 14.91
CA THR A 301 -2.37 19.54 14.29
C THR A 301 -1.56 20.31 13.25
N ALA A 302 -0.27 20.01 13.11
CA ALA A 302 0.60 20.65 12.12
C ALA A 302 0.33 20.18 10.68
N LEU A 303 -0.43 19.09 10.50
CA LEU A 303 -0.74 18.54 9.18
C LEU A 303 -1.70 19.46 8.40
N ILE A 304 -1.40 19.68 7.12
CA ILE A 304 -2.04 20.71 6.30
C ILE A 304 -3.30 20.19 5.59
N GLY A 305 -4.37 20.99 5.58
CA GLY A 305 -5.52 20.85 4.67
C GLY A 305 -6.69 19.95 5.14
N PRO A 306 -7.85 20.02 4.44
CA PRO A 306 -9.07 19.32 4.85
C PRO A 306 -8.95 17.80 4.93
N HIS A 307 -8.25 17.18 3.97
CA HIS A 307 -8.04 15.73 3.96
C HIS A 307 -7.25 15.24 5.20
N ASN A 308 -6.36 16.07 5.76
CA ASN A 308 -5.64 15.75 6.99
C ASN A 308 -6.46 16.01 8.26
N LEU A 309 -7.42 16.94 8.24
CA LEU A 309 -8.44 17.01 9.30
C LEU A 309 -9.28 15.73 9.31
N GLN A 310 -9.70 15.23 8.15
CA GLN A 310 -10.44 13.96 8.02
C GLN A 310 -9.63 12.77 8.57
N ASN A 311 -8.34 12.68 8.22
CA ASN A 311 -7.41 11.70 8.81
C ASN A 311 -7.32 11.84 10.36
N ALA A 312 -7.25 13.07 10.88
CA ALA A 312 -7.25 13.34 12.31
C ALA A 312 -8.57 12.92 13.00
N LEU A 313 -9.73 13.16 12.40
CA LEU A 313 -11.02 12.71 12.96
C LEU A 313 -11.13 11.18 13.02
N ILE A 314 -10.59 10.47 12.03
CA ILE A 314 -10.52 9.00 12.02
C ILE A 314 -9.58 8.52 13.14
N ALA A 315 -8.39 9.11 13.27
CA ALA A 315 -7.46 8.78 14.35
C ALA A 315 -8.05 9.06 15.74
N VAL A 316 -8.79 10.16 15.92
CA VAL A 316 -9.59 10.47 17.13
C VAL A 316 -10.61 9.38 17.41
N GLY A 317 -11.42 8.99 16.42
CA GLY A 317 -12.42 7.93 16.58
C GLY A 317 -11.78 6.59 16.97
N MET A 318 -10.67 6.24 16.34
CA MET A 318 -9.95 4.99 16.61
C MET A 318 -9.30 5.01 18.01
N ALA A 319 -8.73 6.13 18.43
CA ALA A 319 -8.21 6.32 19.78
C ALA A 319 -9.32 6.26 20.86
N LEU A 320 -10.47 6.89 20.60
CA LEU A 320 -11.66 6.81 21.46
C LEU A 320 -12.22 5.38 21.56
N ALA A 321 -12.09 4.57 20.50
CA ALA A 321 -12.49 3.16 20.44
C ALA A 321 -11.50 2.21 21.15
N MET A 322 -10.21 2.56 21.18
CA MET A 322 -9.21 1.93 22.05
C MET A 322 -9.38 2.31 23.53
N GLY A 323 -10.13 3.37 23.82
CA GLY A 323 -10.43 3.84 25.18
C GLY A 323 -9.51 4.94 25.69
N LEU A 324 -8.72 5.57 24.81
CA LEU A 324 -7.83 6.66 25.18
C LEU A 324 -8.61 7.92 25.56
N SER A 325 -8.11 8.66 26.55
CA SER A 325 -8.78 9.86 27.09
C SER A 325 -8.55 11.09 26.20
N LYS A 326 -9.54 11.99 26.13
CA LYS A 326 -9.50 13.26 25.36
C LYS A 326 -8.15 13.99 25.44
N ALA A 327 -7.65 14.25 26.67
CA ALA A 327 -6.42 15.01 26.88
C ALA A 327 -5.17 14.37 26.26
N ARG A 328 -5.12 13.03 26.15
CA ARG A 328 -4.01 12.31 25.50
C ARG A 328 -4.13 12.31 23.98
N ILE A 329 -5.35 12.24 23.47
CA ILE A 329 -5.65 12.40 22.03
C ILE A 329 -5.23 13.80 21.57
N LEU A 330 -5.68 14.85 22.26
CA LEU A 330 -5.33 16.23 21.91
C LEU A 330 -3.84 16.56 22.09
N ARG A 331 -3.12 15.85 22.97
CA ARG A 331 -1.65 15.97 23.09
C ARG A 331 -0.94 15.32 21.90
N GLY A 332 -1.36 14.12 21.47
CA GLY A 332 -0.75 13.44 20.32
C GLY A 332 -0.97 14.17 18.99
N LEU A 333 -2.18 14.70 18.76
CA LEU A 333 -2.49 15.47 17.55
C LEU A 333 -1.60 16.72 17.39
N ARG A 334 -1.30 17.41 18.50
CA ARG A 334 -0.36 18.54 18.56
C ARG A 334 1.11 18.13 18.48
N ALA A 335 1.47 16.93 18.93
CA ALA A 335 2.85 16.45 18.99
C ALA A 335 3.34 15.77 17.69
N LEU A 336 2.46 15.58 16.70
CA LEU A 336 2.87 15.11 15.37
C LEU A 336 3.12 16.32 14.45
N GLU A 337 4.39 16.65 14.26
CA GLU A 337 4.82 17.80 13.45
C GLU A 337 4.70 17.54 11.93
N ARG A 338 5.02 16.32 11.49
CA ARG A 338 5.00 15.91 10.08
C ARG A 338 4.74 14.41 9.94
N VAL A 339 4.32 13.99 8.75
CA VAL A 339 4.38 12.59 8.30
C VAL A 339 5.26 12.57 7.04
N PRO A 340 6.29 11.72 6.95
CA PRO A 340 7.22 11.72 5.82
C PRO A 340 6.52 11.62 4.47
N GLY A 341 6.77 12.59 3.60
CA GLY A 341 6.18 12.66 2.27
C GLY A 341 4.66 12.69 2.23
N ARG A 342 4.00 13.41 3.14
CA ARG A 342 2.53 13.63 3.16
C ARG A 342 2.23 15.13 3.40
N LEU A 343 2.22 15.93 2.33
CA LEU A 343 2.37 17.39 2.33
C LEU A 343 3.49 17.86 3.29
N GLU A 344 4.64 17.19 3.22
CA GLU A 344 5.79 17.51 4.06
C GLU A 344 6.42 18.83 3.60
N ARG A 345 6.33 19.87 4.43
CA ARG A 345 6.98 21.16 4.21
C ARG A 345 8.50 21.00 4.33
N ILE A 346 9.25 21.37 3.30
CA ILE A 346 10.71 21.30 3.32
C ILE A 346 11.26 22.47 4.17
N PRO A 347 12.01 22.21 5.26
CA PRO A 347 12.57 23.25 6.11
C PRO A 347 13.87 23.83 5.52
N GLY A 348 14.23 25.04 5.94
CA GLY A 348 15.54 25.65 5.66
C GLY A 348 15.55 26.87 4.72
N GLY A 349 14.39 27.49 4.44
CA GLY A 349 14.33 28.72 3.66
C GLY A 349 12.90 29.27 3.50
N ASP A 350 12.78 30.45 2.90
CA ASP A 350 11.52 31.21 2.81
C ASP A 350 10.55 30.71 1.73
N LYS A 351 11.04 29.91 0.77
CA LYS A 351 10.22 29.35 -0.32
C LYS A 351 9.26 28.28 0.23
N LYS A 352 7.98 28.39 -0.15
CA LYS A 352 6.93 27.42 0.16
C LYS A 352 7.09 26.17 -0.71
N VAL A 353 7.71 25.12 -0.18
CA VAL A 353 7.97 23.85 -0.88
C VAL A 353 7.42 22.68 -0.08
N PHE A 354 6.65 21.81 -0.74
CA PHE A 354 6.00 20.65 -0.14
C PHE A 354 6.28 19.39 -0.97
N VAL A 355 6.53 18.27 -0.28
CA VAL A 355 6.71 16.95 -0.89
C VAL A 355 5.57 16.02 -0.46
N ASP A 356 4.94 15.32 -1.40
CA ASP A 356 3.76 14.50 -1.16
C ASP A 356 3.68 13.20 -1.98
N TYR A 357 2.92 12.22 -1.47
CA TYR A 357 2.72 10.91 -2.09
C TYR A 357 1.50 10.82 -3.03
N ALA A 358 0.99 11.96 -3.52
CA ALA A 358 -0.10 12.00 -4.47
C ALA A 358 0.26 11.37 -5.84
N HIS A 359 -0.08 10.10 -6.00
CA HIS A 359 0.11 9.28 -7.21
C HIS A 359 -1.23 8.73 -7.76
N THR A 360 -2.33 9.42 -7.44
CA THR A 360 -3.70 9.19 -7.93
C THR A 360 -4.37 10.55 -8.19
N PRO A 361 -5.38 10.65 -9.08
CA PRO A 361 -6.06 11.92 -9.38
C PRO A 361 -6.64 12.57 -8.13
N ASP A 362 -7.35 11.79 -7.30
CA ASP A 362 -7.93 12.20 -6.01
C ASP A 362 -6.91 12.80 -5.04
N ALA A 363 -5.73 12.17 -4.94
CA ALA A 363 -4.68 12.64 -4.05
C ALA A 363 -4.06 13.96 -4.55
N LEU A 364 -3.83 14.09 -5.88
CA LEU A 364 -3.30 15.32 -6.48
C LEU A 364 -4.27 16.49 -6.32
N GLU A 365 -5.56 16.27 -6.57
CA GLU A 365 -6.60 17.27 -6.33
C GLU A 365 -6.60 17.73 -4.87
N LYS A 366 -6.64 16.78 -3.91
CA LYS A 366 -6.66 17.07 -2.47
C LYS A 366 -5.38 17.73 -1.96
N ALA A 367 -4.23 17.46 -2.56
CA ALA A 367 -2.97 18.12 -2.25
C ALA A 367 -2.95 19.57 -2.78
N MET A 368 -3.32 19.79 -4.04
CA MET A 368 -3.39 21.13 -4.62
C MET A 368 -4.47 22.00 -3.94
N ALA A 369 -5.65 21.46 -3.68
CA ALA A 369 -6.75 22.16 -3.00
C ALA A 369 -6.41 22.54 -1.54
N ALA A 370 -5.49 21.82 -0.89
CA ALA A 370 -4.98 22.18 0.44
C ALA A 370 -3.97 23.34 0.40
N LEU A 371 -3.19 23.49 -0.68
CA LEU A 371 -2.17 24.53 -0.82
C LEU A 371 -2.71 25.81 -1.47
N ARG A 372 -3.55 25.67 -2.51
CA ARG A 372 -4.06 26.77 -3.35
C ARG A 372 -4.66 27.96 -2.59
N PRO A 373 -5.41 27.81 -1.47
CA PRO A 373 -5.93 28.93 -0.67
C PRO A 373 -4.85 29.75 0.07
N HIS A 374 -3.61 29.25 0.11
CA HIS A 374 -2.49 29.86 0.83
C HIS A 374 -1.31 30.25 -0.10
N THR A 375 -1.43 29.90 -1.39
CA THR A 375 -0.56 30.34 -2.48
C THR A 375 -1.07 31.67 -3.05
N LYS A 376 -0.26 32.72 -2.97
CA LYS A 376 -0.64 34.05 -3.50
C LYS A 376 -0.30 34.20 -4.99
N GLY A 377 0.88 33.71 -5.37
CA GLY A 377 1.35 33.65 -6.75
C GLY A 377 0.89 32.36 -7.42
N ARG A 378 1.82 31.68 -8.10
CA ARG A 378 1.58 30.46 -8.87
C ARG A 378 1.68 29.21 -7.99
N LEU A 379 0.82 28.23 -8.24
CA LEU A 379 1.02 26.86 -7.76
C LEU A 379 1.79 26.07 -8.83
N ILE A 380 3.02 25.66 -8.52
CA ILE A 380 3.90 24.89 -9.40
C ILE A 380 3.85 23.43 -8.95
N VAL A 381 3.65 22.48 -9.87
CA VAL A 381 3.53 21.05 -9.58
C VAL A 381 4.56 20.26 -10.39
N VAL A 382 5.43 19.51 -9.71
CA VAL A 382 6.35 18.54 -10.32
C VAL A 382 5.85 17.14 -10.02
N PHE A 383 5.51 16.36 -11.05
CA PHE A 383 4.86 15.06 -10.86
C PHE A 383 5.15 14.08 -12.00
N GLY A 384 4.85 12.80 -11.75
CA GLY A 384 5.00 11.72 -12.72
C GLY A 384 4.04 10.58 -12.42
N CYS A 385 4.07 9.55 -13.27
CA CYS A 385 3.40 8.27 -13.03
C CYS A 385 4.42 7.14 -13.08
N GLY A 386 4.18 6.06 -12.34
CA GLY A 386 4.99 4.85 -12.43
C GLY A 386 4.54 3.95 -13.58
N GLY A 387 5.50 3.30 -14.25
CA GLY A 387 5.23 2.28 -15.26
C GLY A 387 4.88 0.92 -14.64
N ASP A 388 4.46 -0.04 -15.46
CA ASP A 388 3.93 -1.35 -15.02
C ASP A 388 2.77 -1.25 -13.98
N ARG A 389 1.89 -0.25 -14.11
CA ARG A 389 0.78 0.06 -13.19
C ARG A 389 -0.42 0.60 -13.97
N ASP A 390 -1.58 0.72 -13.31
CA ASP A 390 -2.78 1.42 -13.79
C ASP A 390 -2.40 2.62 -14.67
N SER A 391 -2.63 2.46 -15.97
CA SER A 391 -2.32 3.42 -17.02
C SER A 391 -3.49 4.38 -17.25
N ALA A 392 -4.71 3.93 -17.01
CA ALA A 392 -5.94 4.69 -17.15
C ALA A 392 -5.93 5.96 -16.29
N LYS A 393 -5.29 5.95 -15.11
CA LYS A 393 -5.19 7.15 -14.25
C LYS A 393 -4.22 8.23 -14.74
N ARG A 394 -3.37 7.98 -15.75
CA ARG A 394 -2.33 8.95 -16.21
C ARG A 394 -2.93 10.21 -16.82
N THR A 395 -3.85 10.06 -17.77
CA THR A 395 -4.53 11.18 -18.43
C THR A 395 -5.37 11.98 -17.42
N PRO A 396 -6.21 11.37 -16.55
CA PRO A 396 -6.86 12.07 -15.44
C PRO A 396 -5.91 12.82 -14.50
N MET A 397 -4.74 12.27 -14.14
CA MET A 397 -3.74 12.98 -13.33
C MET A 397 -3.23 14.25 -14.03
N GLY A 398 -2.96 14.18 -15.35
CA GLY A 398 -2.62 15.35 -16.16
C GLY A 398 -3.74 16.40 -16.18
N THR A 399 -4.99 15.97 -16.38
CA THR A 399 -6.17 16.87 -16.42
C THR A 399 -6.39 17.56 -15.08
N ILE A 400 -6.29 16.84 -13.96
CA ILE A 400 -6.42 17.40 -12.60
C ILE A 400 -5.34 18.45 -12.33
N VAL A 401 -4.07 18.19 -12.71
CA VAL A 401 -2.99 19.18 -12.55
C VAL A 401 -3.24 20.43 -13.40
N ALA A 402 -3.71 20.30 -14.64
CA ALA A 402 -4.06 21.45 -15.48
C ALA A 402 -5.32 22.25 -15.01
N GLN A 403 -6.10 21.69 -14.07
CA GLN A 403 -7.21 22.37 -13.40
C GLN A 403 -6.78 23.05 -12.09
N GLY A 404 -5.88 22.44 -11.31
CA GLY A 404 -5.48 22.92 -9.98
C GLY A 404 -4.23 23.80 -9.94
N ALA A 405 -3.31 23.66 -10.89
CA ALA A 405 -2.01 24.33 -10.90
C ALA A 405 -1.98 25.61 -11.77
N ASP A 406 -0.88 26.34 -11.69
CA ASP A 406 -0.46 27.36 -12.65
C ASP A 406 0.62 26.84 -13.61
N ILE A 407 1.58 26.07 -13.10
CA ILE A 407 2.67 25.49 -13.89
C ILE A 407 2.81 24.02 -13.52
N ALA A 408 3.04 23.17 -14.53
CA ALA A 408 3.35 21.76 -14.33
C ALA A 408 4.72 21.38 -14.92
N ILE A 409 5.41 20.43 -14.29
CA ILE A 409 6.54 19.72 -14.90
C ILE A 409 6.23 18.23 -14.83
N VAL A 410 6.11 17.61 -15.99
CA VAL A 410 5.97 16.16 -16.12
C VAL A 410 7.37 15.55 -16.09
N THR A 411 7.57 14.58 -15.21
CA THR A 411 8.84 13.92 -15.01
C THR A 411 8.66 12.44 -14.67
N ASN A 412 9.76 11.70 -14.56
CA ASN A 412 9.73 10.30 -14.15
C ASN A 412 9.36 10.15 -12.67
N ASP A 413 8.55 9.15 -12.35
CA ASP A 413 8.35 8.65 -10.99
C ASP A 413 9.22 7.39 -10.82
N ASN A 414 8.65 6.22 -11.10
CA ASN A 414 9.34 4.93 -11.20
C ASN A 414 8.93 4.31 -12.56
N PRO A 415 9.64 4.59 -13.67
CA PRO A 415 9.27 4.07 -15.00
C PRO A 415 9.35 2.55 -15.12
N ARG A 416 10.22 1.88 -14.34
CA ARG A 416 10.40 0.42 -14.37
C ARG A 416 10.71 -0.06 -15.81
N THR A 417 10.03 -1.08 -16.31
CA THR A 417 10.27 -1.65 -17.65
C THR A 417 9.60 -0.90 -18.81
N GLU A 418 8.77 0.10 -18.52
CA GLU A 418 7.99 0.84 -19.52
C GLU A 418 8.73 2.10 -20.01
N ASP A 419 8.52 2.51 -21.27
CA ASP A 419 9.15 3.72 -21.84
C ASP A 419 8.71 4.99 -21.08
N PRO A 420 9.67 5.73 -20.45
CA PRO A 420 9.43 7.04 -19.87
C PRO A 420 8.63 8.02 -20.75
N ARG A 421 8.83 7.98 -22.07
CA ARG A 421 8.17 8.90 -23.02
C ARG A 421 6.71 8.53 -23.25
N ALA A 422 6.37 7.24 -23.29
CA ALA A 422 4.98 6.78 -23.38
C ALA A 422 4.18 7.18 -22.13
N ILE A 423 4.76 7.00 -20.93
CA ILE A 423 4.18 7.45 -19.67
C ILE A 423 3.95 8.98 -19.69
N ALA A 424 4.98 9.76 -20.08
CA ALA A 424 4.89 11.21 -20.14
C ALA A 424 3.88 11.72 -21.18
N ALA A 425 3.74 11.05 -22.33
CA ALA A 425 2.79 11.42 -23.38
C ALA A 425 1.32 11.28 -22.92
N ALA A 426 0.99 10.25 -22.15
CA ALA A 426 -0.35 10.09 -21.56
C ALA A 426 -0.68 11.22 -20.55
N ILE A 427 0.30 11.65 -19.76
CA ILE A 427 0.15 12.79 -18.84
C ILE A 427 0.04 14.12 -19.62
N GLU A 428 0.85 14.28 -20.67
CA GLU A 428 0.82 15.45 -21.57
C GLU A 428 -0.55 15.61 -22.24
N LEU A 429 -1.16 14.53 -22.72
CA LEU A 429 -2.53 14.52 -23.25
C LEU A 429 -3.53 15.07 -22.22
N GLY A 430 -3.45 14.62 -20.97
CA GLY A 430 -4.31 15.12 -19.89
C GLY A 430 -4.11 16.61 -19.60
N LEU A 431 -2.86 17.08 -19.57
CA LEU A 431 -2.55 18.50 -19.39
C LEU A 431 -3.11 19.35 -20.55
N GLN A 432 -3.02 18.87 -21.79
CA GLN A 432 -3.61 19.52 -22.96
C GLN A 432 -5.13 19.57 -22.88
N GLN A 433 -5.78 18.47 -22.49
CA GLN A 433 -7.25 18.39 -22.28
C GLN A 433 -7.73 19.33 -21.16
N GLY A 434 -6.96 19.46 -20.07
CA GLY A 434 -7.21 20.45 -19.01
C GLY A 434 -6.90 21.90 -19.41
N GLY A 435 -6.43 22.14 -20.65
CA GLY A 435 -6.21 23.46 -21.22
C GLY A 435 -4.93 24.14 -20.77
N PHE A 436 -3.84 23.40 -20.57
CA PHE A 436 -2.47 23.94 -20.54
C PHE A 436 -1.80 23.83 -21.91
N ALA A 437 -0.83 24.71 -22.18
CA ALA A 437 0.03 24.64 -23.36
C ALA A 437 1.47 24.22 -23.00
N LYS A 438 2.17 23.57 -23.93
CA LYS A 438 3.61 23.28 -23.78
C LYS A 438 4.40 24.59 -23.77
N ALA A 439 5.32 24.74 -22.82
CA ALA A 439 6.13 25.94 -22.68
C ALA A 439 7.18 26.06 -23.80
N VAL A 440 7.66 27.29 -24.04
CA VAL A 440 8.76 27.60 -24.96
C VAL A 440 9.72 28.53 -24.22
N GLY A 441 10.72 27.93 -23.57
CA GLY A 441 11.46 28.59 -22.48
C GLY A 441 10.70 28.50 -21.15
N VAL A 442 11.04 29.37 -20.20
CA VAL A 442 10.48 29.35 -18.83
C VAL A 442 8.94 29.37 -18.84
N PRO A 443 8.25 28.39 -18.22
CA PRO A 443 6.79 28.34 -18.20
C PRO A 443 6.13 29.55 -17.51
N MET A 444 5.05 30.03 -18.12
CA MET A 444 4.10 30.98 -17.55
C MET A 444 2.85 30.24 -17.02
N SER A 445 1.90 30.96 -16.41
CA SER A 445 0.66 30.33 -15.93
C SER A 445 -0.13 29.67 -17.08
N ARG A 446 -0.72 28.50 -16.79
CA ARG A 446 -1.33 27.54 -17.71
C ARG A 446 -0.36 26.93 -18.73
N GLN A 447 0.88 26.65 -18.31
CA GLN A 447 1.86 25.96 -19.15
C GLN A 447 2.53 24.78 -18.44
N TYR A 448 3.06 23.84 -19.23
CA TYR A 448 3.87 22.73 -18.73
C TYR A 448 5.20 22.55 -19.47
N GLU A 449 6.14 21.91 -18.79
CA GLU A 449 7.38 21.39 -19.36
C GLU A 449 7.42 19.85 -19.21
N LEU A 450 8.16 19.17 -20.09
CA LEU A 450 8.51 17.76 -19.90
C LEU A 450 10.02 17.68 -19.64
N ASP A 451 10.42 17.25 -18.45
CA ASP A 451 11.81 16.97 -18.10
C ASP A 451 11.86 15.61 -17.40
N LEU A 452 12.34 14.58 -18.09
CA LEU A 452 12.30 13.20 -17.60
C LEU A 452 13.41 12.91 -16.56
N ASP A 453 14.36 13.83 -16.36
CA ASP A 453 15.24 13.80 -15.20
C ASP A 453 14.53 14.51 -14.03
N ARG A 454 14.12 13.73 -13.03
CA ARG A 454 13.36 14.22 -11.87
C ARG A 454 14.15 15.24 -11.04
N ARG A 455 15.47 15.14 -11.00
CA ARG A 455 16.37 16.04 -10.28
C ARG A 455 16.48 17.37 -11.05
N ASN A 456 16.57 17.34 -12.37
CA ASN A 456 16.53 18.56 -13.19
C ASN A 456 15.14 19.23 -13.11
N ALA A 457 14.05 18.46 -13.22
CA ALA A 457 12.67 18.97 -13.08
C ALA A 457 12.46 19.74 -11.77
N ILE A 458 12.88 19.17 -10.63
CA ILE A 458 12.84 19.85 -9.32
C ILE A 458 13.69 21.13 -9.34
N ARG A 459 14.93 21.06 -9.84
CA ARG A 459 15.84 22.23 -9.89
C ARG A 459 15.35 23.35 -10.82
N SER A 460 14.65 23.00 -11.90
CA SER A 460 14.00 23.95 -12.82
C SER A 460 12.84 24.67 -12.14
N ALA A 461 11.94 23.94 -11.47
CA ALA A 461 10.87 24.54 -10.68
C ALA A 461 11.41 25.56 -9.64
N PHE A 462 12.47 25.19 -8.91
CA PHE A 462 13.11 26.08 -7.94
C PHE A 462 13.69 27.37 -8.54
N GLN A 463 14.19 27.34 -9.78
CA GLN A 463 14.68 28.52 -10.50
C GLN A 463 13.55 29.47 -10.92
N TRP A 464 12.35 28.95 -11.19
CA TRP A 464 11.21 29.75 -11.61
C TRP A 464 10.42 30.36 -10.46
N MET A 465 10.53 29.81 -9.24
CA MET A 465 9.82 30.28 -8.04
C MET A 465 10.22 31.69 -7.57
N THR A 466 9.21 32.53 -7.39
CA THR A 466 9.21 33.78 -6.62
C THR A 466 8.74 33.55 -5.17
N GLU A 467 8.78 34.58 -4.32
CA GLU A 467 8.41 34.51 -2.90
C GLU A 467 6.92 34.20 -2.64
N ASP A 468 6.02 34.61 -3.53
CA ASP A 468 4.57 34.44 -3.37
C ASP A 468 4.05 33.10 -3.95
N ASP A 469 4.86 32.41 -4.75
CA ASP A 469 4.56 31.11 -5.37
C ASP A 469 4.57 29.96 -4.34
N THR A 470 4.19 28.75 -4.75
CA THR A 470 4.31 27.52 -3.95
C THR A 470 4.58 26.33 -4.86
N LEU A 471 5.50 25.46 -4.43
CA LEU A 471 5.91 24.26 -5.15
C LEU A 471 5.40 23.00 -4.43
N LEU A 472 4.71 22.15 -5.16
CA LEU A 472 4.33 20.80 -4.78
C LEU A 472 5.13 19.80 -5.64
N ILE A 473 5.90 18.93 -5.00
CA ILE A 473 6.58 17.80 -5.63
C ILE A 473 5.80 16.53 -5.24
N ALA A 474 5.25 15.83 -6.22
CA ALA A 474 4.26 14.77 -6.03
C ALA A 474 4.65 13.45 -6.72
N GLY A 475 4.02 12.36 -6.26
CA GLY A 475 4.29 10.99 -6.70
C GLY A 475 5.04 10.22 -5.62
N LYS A 476 6.35 10.47 -5.49
CA LYS A 476 7.27 9.65 -4.68
C LYS A 476 7.21 9.91 -3.18
N GLY A 477 7.06 11.16 -2.76
CA GLY A 477 6.78 11.59 -1.38
C GLY A 477 7.82 11.21 -0.33
N HIS A 478 7.86 9.93 0.02
CA HIS A 478 8.72 9.33 1.04
C HIS A 478 9.66 8.25 0.48
N GLU A 479 9.48 7.88 -0.79
CA GLU A 479 10.37 6.99 -1.51
C GLU A 479 11.68 7.73 -1.82
N ASP A 480 12.78 7.06 -1.45
CA ASP A 480 14.20 7.43 -1.56
C ASP A 480 14.91 6.64 -2.68
N TYR A 481 14.15 5.97 -3.54
CA TYR A 481 14.66 5.26 -4.72
C TYR A 481 13.93 5.68 -5.98
N GLN A 482 14.58 5.59 -7.14
CA GLN A 482 13.94 5.56 -8.47
C GLN A 482 14.21 4.22 -9.14
N ILE A 483 13.15 3.57 -9.68
CA ILE A 483 13.28 2.28 -10.39
C ILE A 483 13.33 2.51 -11.92
N VAL A 484 14.42 2.08 -12.55
CA VAL A 484 14.63 2.10 -14.00
C VAL A 484 14.98 0.70 -14.48
N GLY A 485 14.19 0.14 -15.41
CA GLY A 485 14.22 -1.29 -15.73
C GLY A 485 13.93 -2.11 -14.47
N HIS A 486 14.92 -2.89 -14.04
CA HIS A 486 14.90 -3.65 -12.79
C HIS A 486 15.82 -3.06 -11.70
N THR A 487 16.54 -1.98 -12.00
CA THR A 487 17.55 -1.38 -11.12
C THR A 487 16.92 -0.31 -10.21
N ARG A 488 17.36 -0.28 -8.94
CA ARG A 488 17.08 0.82 -8.00
C ARG A 488 18.26 1.78 -7.96
N HIS A 489 17.97 3.08 -8.01
CA HIS A 489 18.94 4.17 -7.86
C HIS A 489 18.51 5.05 -6.68
N HIS A 490 19.45 5.59 -5.90
CA HIS A 490 19.11 6.53 -4.81
C HIS A 490 18.48 7.81 -5.38
N PHE A 491 17.28 8.16 -4.90
CA PHE A 491 16.57 9.39 -5.27
C PHE A 491 15.50 9.74 -4.23
N ASP A 492 15.70 10.82 -3.47
CA ASP A 492 14.73 11.34 -2.51
C ASP A 492 14.28 12.77 -2.89
N ASP A 493 12.97 12.95 -3.13
CA ASP A 493 12.35 14.26 -3.40
C ASP A 493 12.67 15.29 -2.30
N ARG A 494 12.77 14.86 -1.04
CA ARG A 494 13.03 15.70 0.14
C ARG A 494 14.48 16.14 0.19
N GLU A 495 15.41 15.27 -0.23
CA GLU A 495 16.84 15.61 -0.32
C GLU A 495 17.07 16.58 -1.48
N GLU A 496 16.57 16.27 -2.69
CA GLU A 496 16.73 17.14 -3.86
C GLU A 496 16.07 18.51 -3.65
N ALA A 497 14.87 18.55 -3.05
CA ALA A 497 14.22 19.82 -2.70
C ALA A 497 15.00 20.62 -1.66
N ARG A 498 15.55 19.98 -0.62
CA ARG A 498 16.41 20.67 0.37
C ARG A 498 17.71 21.18 -0.27
N ARG A 499 18.34 20.40 -1.15
CA ARG A 499 19.55 20.80 -1.88
C ARG A 499 19.27 21.97 -2.82
N ALA A 500 18.15 21.94 -3.56
CA ALA A 500 17.73 23.04 -4.42
C ALA A 500 17.37 24.31 -3.63
N LEU A 501 16.74 24.17 -2.45
CA LEU A 501 16.45 25.28 -1.54
C LEU A 501 17.72 25.96 -1.00
N LEU A 502 18.75 25.17 -0.70
CA LEU A 502 20.06 25.63 -0.22
C LEU A 502 21.04 26.01 -1.36
N GLY A 503 20.62 25.92 -2.63
CA GLY A 503 21.47 26.20 -3.80
C GLY A 503 22.60 25.20 -4.05
N LEU A 504 22.58 24.04 -3.38
CA LEU A 504 23.64 23.02 -3.44
C LEU A 504 23.65 22.27 -4.79
N PRO A 505 24.82 21.77 -5.23
CA PRO A 505 24.89 20.86 -6.37
C PRO A 505 24.14 19.54 -6.08
N PRO A 506 23.68 18.83 -7.12
CA PRO A 506 23.06 17.51 -6.94
C PRO A 506 24.05 16.51 -6.31
N PRO A 507 23.56 15.44 -5.67
CA PRO A 507 24.40 14.32 -5.25
C PRO A 507 25.11 13.66 -6.45
N PRO A 508 26.29 13.04 -6.25
CA PRO A 508 26.83 12.11 -7.23
C PRO A 508 25.82 10.95 -7.48
N PRO A 509 25.90 10.25 -8.62
CA PRO A 509 25.08 9.06 -8.85
C PRO A 509 25.60 7.91 -8.00
N GLU A 510 24.82 7.48 -7.01
CA GLU A 510 25.14 6.37 -6.11
C GLU A 510 24.20 5.17 -6.34
N PRO A 511 24.69 3.92 -6.26
CA PRO A 511 23.83 2.74 -6.31
C PRO A 511 22.91 2.72 -5.08
N TYR A 512 21.66 2.30 -5.26
CA TYR A 512 20.75 2.18 -4.11
C TYR A 512 21.20 1.03 -3.20
N ASP A 513 21.51 1.35 -1.95
CA ASP A 513 21.79 0.36 -0.91
C ASP A 513 20.48 -0.21 -0.34
N GLU A 514 20.31 -1.53 -0.36
CA GLU A 514 19.19 -2.21 0.32
C GLU A 514 19.43 -2.37 1.84
N GLY A 515 20.50 -1.76 2.35
CA GLY A 515 21.03 -1.88 3.70
C GLY A 515 20.03 -1.72 4.84
N THR A 516 20.25 -2.51 5.88
CA THR A 516 19.52 -2.44 7.16
C THR A 516 20.01 -1.27 8.01
N HIS A 517 19.87 -0.05 7.47
CA HIS A 517 20.27 1.17 8.17
C HIS A 517 19.37 1.43 9.37
N GLU A 518 19.98 1.52 10.55
CA GLU A 518 19.36 2.25 11.66
C GLU A 518 19.20 3.70 11.20
N ILE A 519 17.98 4.24 11.29
CA ILE A 519 17.70 5.61 10.85
C ILE A 519 18.58 6.57 11.66
N ASP A 520 19.27 7.46 10.96
CA ASP A 520 20.07 8.56 11.53
C ASP A 520 19.29 9.23 12.68
N PRO A 521 19.82 9.24 13.93
CA PRO A 521 19.19 9.89 15.07
C PRO A 521 18.85 11.38 14.83
N SER A 522 19.52 12.06 13.89
CA SER A 522 19.16 13.43 13.48
C SER A 522 17.77 13.53 12.83
N GLN A 523 17.15 12.41 12.44
CA GLN A 523 15.77 12.36 11.94
C GLN A 523 14.75 12.06 13.05
N ILE A 524 15.20 11.70 14.27
CA ILE A 524 14.40 11.45 15.46
C ILE A 524 14.55 12.63 16.44
N ASP A 525 14.16 13.82 15.99
CA ASP A 525 14.14 15.00 16.86
C ASP A 525 12.99 14.94 17.88
N GLY A 526 13.18 15.55 19.05
CA GLY A 526 12.12 15.75 20.04
C GLY A 526 11.88 14.65 21.08
N LEU A 527 12.92 14.16 21.78
CA LEU A 527 12.73 13.42 23.05
C LEU A 527 13.89 13.56 24.06
N GLU A 528 14.16 14.78 24.54
CA GLU A 528 14.97 14.99 25.74
C GLU A 528 14.30 14.35 26.97
N LEU A 529 14.78 13.17 27.37
CA LEU A 529 14.39 12.49 28.61
C LEU A 529 15.39 12.82 29.72
N ASP A 530 15.06 13.83 30.52
CA ASP A 530 15.73 14.11 31.81
C ASP A 530 15.58 12.89 32.73
N MET A 531 16.62 12.05 32.75
CA MET A 531 16.73 10.85 33.58
C MET A 531 17.50 11.15 34.87
N SER A 532 16.87 11.89 35.77
CA SER A 532 17.29 12.01 37.17
C SER A 532 17.07 10.70 37.95
N VAL A 533 17.96 9.73 37.73
CA VAL A 533 17.92 8.41 38.39
C VAL A 533 18.33 8.52 39.87
N THR A 534 17.34 8.53 40.75
CA THR A 534 17.54 8.29 42.18
C THR A 534 17.63 6.78 42.45
N THR A 535 18.82 6.28 42.80
CA THR A 535 19.04 4.87 43.12
C THR A 535 19.09 4.66 44.64
N GLU A 536 18.04 4.09 45.23
CA GLU A 536 18.14 3.47 46.55
C GLU A 536 18.84 2.10 46.40
N VAL A 537 20.13 2.04 46.75
CA VAL A 537 20.88 0.78 46.85
C VAL A 537 20.84 0.31 48.29
N ASN A 538 20.17 -0.83 48.53
CA ASN A 538 20.22 -1.51 49.82
C ASN A 538 21.51 -2.34 49.86
N LEU A 539 22.39 -2.09 50.84
CA LEU A 539 23.72 -2.69 50.93
C LEU A 539 23.76 -3.82 51.96
N ASP A 540 24.24 -4.98 51.53
CA ASP A 540 24.82 -6.02 52.37
C ASP A 540 26.22 -6.39 51.80
N ASP A 541 27.09 -6.91 52.67
CA ASP A 541 28.54 -7.23 52.50
C ASP A 541 28.99 -7.86 51.15
N ALA A 542 30.22 -7.65 50.63
CA ALA A 542 31.43 -7.02 51.19
C ALA A 542 32.48 -6.60 50.10
N SER A 543 33.61 -6.04 50.56
CA SER A 543 34.93 -5.98 49.87
C SER A 543 35.09 -5.10 48.61
N VAL A 544 34.92 -3.79 48.78
CA VAL A 544 35.98 -2.75 48.62
C VAL A 544 37.15 -3.05 47.65
N GLN A 545 37.26 -2.29 46.56
CA GLN A 545 38.29 -1.24 46.41
C GLN A 545 37.98 -0.27 45.24
N GLU A 546 38.42 0.99 45.38
CA GLU A 546 38.22 2.08 44.42
C GLU A 546 39.31 2.11 43.34
N ILE A 547 39.02 2.75 42.21
CA ILE A 547 39.72 3.99 41.79
C ILE A 547 38.88 4.71 40.71
N ARG A 548 38.78 6.04 40.80
CA ARG A 548 38.19 6.92 39.78
C ARG A 548 39.25 7.41 38.79
N VAL A 549 38.84 7.72 37.56
CA VAL A 549 39.34 8.90 36.83
C VAL A 549 38.10 9.62 36.25
N GLU A 550 38.14 10.94 36.21
CA GLU A 550 37.02 11.83 35.88
C GLU A 550 37.24 12.51 34.50
N ASP A 551 36.25 13.30 34.06
CA ASP A 551 36.17 13.90 32.73
C ASP A 551 37.30 14.92 32.41
N ALA A 552 37.64 15.04 31.12
CA ALA A 552 37.86 16.35 30.49
C ALA A 552 37.77 16.27 28.95
N VAL A 553 37.13 17.28 28.35
CA VAL A 553 37.03 17.53 26.90
C VAL A 553 38.07 18.56 26.49
N SER A 554 38.69 18.44 25.30
CA SER A 554 38.80 19.54 24.29
C SER A 554 39.83 19.29 23.18
N GLU A 555 39.63 20.01 22.07
CA GLU A 555 40.62 20.35 21.03
C GLU A 555 41.19 19.19 20.19
N GLY A 556 40.75 19.13 18.92
CA GLY A 556 41.34 18.28 17.89
C GLY A 556 42.32 19.04 16.99
N LEU A 557 43.19 18.30 16.32
CA LEU A 557 44.01 18.76 15.19
C LEU A 557 44.15 17.62 14.18
N GLU A 558 44.30 17.98 12.91
CA GLU A 558 44.59 17.06 11.82
C GLU A 558 46.04 16.53 11.92
N LEU A 559 46.31 15.31 11.47
CA LEU A 559 47.14 15.08 10.27
C LEU A 559 47.24 13.60 9.86
N GLU A 560 47.83 13.42 8.68
CA GLU A 560 47.88 12.24 7.83
C GLU A 560 48.75 11.08 8.39
N ALA A 561 48.61 9.90 7.78
CA ALA A 561 49.37 8.70 8.11
C ALA A 561 50.80 8.72 7.55
N LEU A 562 51.71 7.92 8.14
CA LEU A 562 52.87 7.37 7.42
C LEU A 562 53.38 6.03 8.04
N ASP A 563 53.56 5.05 7.15
CA ASP A 563 54.59 4.00 7.07
C ASP A 563 55.02 3.05 8.22
N VAL A 564 54.85 1.74 7.91
CA VAL A 564 55.87 0.66 7.83
C VAL A 564 56.74 0.29 9.06
N LEU A 565 56.56 -0.97 9.52
CA LEU A 565 57.57 -2.05 9.66
C LEU A 565 56.84 -3.37 9.26
N GLU A 566 57.38 -4.35 8.52
CA GLU A 566 58.60 -5.18 8.68
C GLU A 566 58.57 -6.09 9.93
N ALA A 567 58.85 -7.41 9.88
CA ALA A 567 59.06 -8.35 8.76
C ALA A 567 58.83 -9.84 9.22
N ASP A 568 59.60 -10.79 8.67
CA ASP A 568 59.79 -12.22 9.07
C ASP A 568 58.63 -13.21 8.70
N ASP A 569 58.85 -14.43 8.19
CA ASP A 569 60.08 -15.11 7.67
C ASP A 569 59.71 -16.34 6.78
N ASP A 570 60.67 -16.78 5.93
CA ASP A 570 60.86 -18.15 5.34
C ASP A 570 59.74 -18.81 4.46
N ASP A 571 59.97 -19.75 3.51
CA ASP A 571 61.19 -20.48 3.08
C ASP A 571 61.08 -21.06 1.62
N LEU A 572 62.23 -21.40 0.99
CA LEU A 572 62.48 -22.32 -0.17
C LEU A 572 61.73 -22.09 -1.54
N GLU A 573 62.22 -22.49 -2.74
CA GLU A 573 63.49 -23.06 -3.25
C GLU A 573 63.65 -22.78 -4.78
N VAL A 574 64.86 -22.93 -5.38
CA VAL A 574 65.14 -22.67 -6.83
C VAL A 574 66.25 -23.58 -7.41
N GLU A 575 66.11 -24.06 -8.66
CA GLU A 575 67.17 -24.50 -9.60
C GLU A 575 66.91 -23.79 -10.97
N GLU A 576 67.81 -23.29 -11.83
CA GLU A 576 69.17 -23.67 -12.33
C GLU A 576 69.17 -24.93 -13.24
N ILE A 577 69.89 -25.12 -14.37
CA ILE A 577 71.05 -24.47 -15.08
C ILE A 577 70.82 -24.69 -16.62
N ASP A 578 71.66 -24.22 -17.58
CA ASP A 578 71.81 -22.89 -18.21
C ASP A 578 72.61 -23.03 -19.56
N GLU A 579 72.91 -21.90 -20.24
CA GLU A 579 74.02 -21.65 -21.20
C GLU A 579 73.96 -22.06 -22.71
N THR A 580 74.55 -21.17 -23.55
CA THR A 580 75.22 -21.36 -24.87
C THR A 580 74.50 -21.41 -26.26
N ASP A 581 74.50 -20.24 -26.93
CA ASP A 581 75.25 -19.92 -28.18
C ASP A 581 74.75 -20.29 -29.62
N THR A 582 75.27 -19.52 -30.59
CA THR A 582 75.32 -19.63 -32.08
C THR A 582 74.18 -19.04 -32.94
N LYS A 583 74.57 -18.24 -33.94
CA LYS A 583 73.69 -17.68 -35.00
C LYS A 583 73.67 -18.53 -36.27
N VAL A 584 72.47 -18.80 -36.81
CA VAL A 584 72.21 -19.01 -38.26
C VAL A 584 70.93 -18.25 -38.65
N THR A 585 70.74 -17.95 -39.94
CA THR A 585 69.76 -16.98 -40.46
C THR A 585 68.52 -17.59 -41.12
N THR A 586 67.48 -16.75 -41.24
CA THR A 586 66.24 -16.87 -42.06
C THR A 586 65.11 -17.71 -41.48
N GLY A 587 63.88 -17.23 -41.68
CA GLY A 587 62.65 -17.73 -41.06
C GLY A 587 62.07 -16.71 -40.06
N ALA A 588 60.96 -16.08 -40.42
CA ALA A 588 60.12 -15.34 -39.48
C ALA A 588 58.85 -16.17 -39.28
N ASP A 589 58.66 -16.67 -38.06
CA ASP A 589 57.56 -17.56 -37.69
C ASP A 589 56.81 -16.92 -36.51
N PHE A 590 55.48 -16.87 -36.57
CA PHE A 590 54.66 -16.20 -35.57
C PHE A 590 54.01 -17.23 -34.65
N GLY A 591 54.29 -17.13 -33.35
CA GLY A 591 53.86 -18.13 -32.36
C GLY A 591 52.34 -18.20 -32.13
N PRO A 592 51.84 -19.32 -31.59
CA PRO A 592 50.42 -19.73 -31.60
C PRO A 592 49.52 -19.00 -30.58
N LYS A 593 49.79 -17.71 -30.31
CA LYS A 593 48.97 -16.89 -29.42
C LYS A 593 47.99 -15.98 -30.16
N ALA A 594 48.34 -15.54 -31.38
CA ALA A 594 47.47 -14.69 -32.19
C ALA A 594 46.22 -15.41 -32.72
N GLU A 595 46.32 -16.71 -33.02
CA GLU A 595 45.19 -17.52 -33.52
C GLU A 595 44.13 -17.75 -32.44
N ALA A 596 44.53 -17.92 -31.17
CA ALA A 596 43.61 -18.16 -30.06
C ALA A 596 42.75 -16.93 -29.74
N ASP A 597 43.35 -15.74 -29.71
CA ASP A 597 42.63 -14.49 -29.42
C ASP A 597 41.66 -14.15 -30.57
N THR A 598 42.06 -14.36 -31.83
CA THR A 598 41.18 -14.12 -32.99
C THR A 598 40.04 -15.14 -33.13
N GLU A 599 40.24 -16.41 -32.76
CA GLU A 599 39.15 -17.40 -32.72
C GLU A 599 38.15 -17.12 -31.57
N ALA A 600 38.59 -16.47 -30.49
CA ALA A 600 37.72 -16.05 -29.39
C ALA A 600 36.87 -14.83 -29.78
N GLU A 601 37.47 -13.82 -30.41
CA GLU A 601 36.79 -12.59 -30.84
C GLU A 601 35.72 -12.89 -31.91
N ALA A 602 36.05 -13.70 -32.92
CA ALA A 602 35.10 -14.13 -33.95
C ALA A 602 33.91 -14.97 -33.40
N LYS A 603 34.12 -15.74 -32.32
CA LYS A 603 33.03 -16.47 -31.64
C LYS A 603 32.14 -15.56 -30.78
N ALA A 604 32.70 -14.48 -30.23
CA ALA A 604 31.91 -13.48 -29.52
C ALA A 604 31.03 -12.68 -30.49
N GLU A 605 31.58 -12.25 -31.62
CA GLU A 605 30.87 -11.51 -32.66
C GLU A 605 29.74 -12.36 -33.28
N ALA A 606 30.03 -13.59 -33.73
CA ALA A 606 29.02 -14.50 -34.27
C ALA A 606 27.92 -14.89 -33.26
N LYS A 607 28.24 -14.91 -31.95
CA LYS A 607 27.23 -15.11 -30.90
C LYS A 607 26.34 -13.87 -30.72
N ALA A 608 26.94 -12.67 -30.73
CA ALA A 608 26.19 -11.42 -30.61
C ALA A 608 25.28 -11.18 -31.81
N GLU A 609 25.72 -11.53 -33.02
CA GLU A 609 24.92 -11.45 -34.25
C GLU A 609 23.74 -12.44 -34.21
N ALA A 610 23.97 -13.69 -33.79
CA ALA A 610 22.89 -14.69 -33.62
C ALA A 610 21.90 -14.33 -32.49
N GLU A 611 22.36 -13.73 -31.39
CA GLU A 611 21.48 -13.23 -30.32
C GLU A 611 20.70 -11.98 -30.76
N ALA A 612 21.26 -11.13 -31.63
CA ALA A 612 20.55 -9.99 -32.22
C ALA A 612 19.49 -10.45 -33.24
N GLU A 613 19.80 -11.42 -34.10
CA GLU A 613 18.86 -11.97 -35.09
C GLU A 613 17.70 -12.70 -34.40
N ALA A 614 17.98 -13.54 -33.38
CA ALA A 614 16.95 -14.23 -32.60
C ALA A 614 16.04 -13.26 -31.82
N ASN A 615 16.58 -12.17 -31.27
CA ASN A 615 15.76 -11.14 -30.63
C ASN A 615 14.90 -10.37 -31.65
N ALA A 616 15.43 -10.08 -32.85
CA ALA A 616 14.68 -9.41 -33.91
C ALA A 616 13.52 -10.27 -34.46
N GLU A 617 13.71 -11.59 -34.59
CA GLU A 617 12.61 -12.51 -34.93
C GLU A 617 11.58 -12.61 -33.78
N ALA A 618 12.02 -12.62 -32.52
CA ALA A 618 11.13 -12.66 -31.35
C ALA A 618 10.29 -11.38 -31.22
N ASP A 619 10.89 -10.19 -31.35
CA ASP A 619 10.18 -8.90 -31.32
C ASP A 619 9.19 -8.77 -32.49
N ALA A 620 9.56 -9.26 -33.69
CA ALA A 620 8.66 -9.28 -34.84
C ALA A 620 7.47 -10.22 -34.63
N GLY A 621 7.70 -11.40 -34.02
CA GLY A 621 6.65 -12.34 -33.65
C GLY A 621 5.69 -11.76 -32.60
N ALA A 622 6.23 -11.28 -31.48
CA ALA A 622 5.45 -10.69 -30.39
C ALA A 622 4.65 -9.46 -30.84
N LYS A 623 5.20 -8.63 -31.73
CA LYS A 623 4.47 -7.50 -32.31
C LYS A 623 3.31 -7.94 -33.21
N ALA A 624 3.50 -8.98 -34.03
CA ALA A 624 2.43 -9.51 -34.88
C ALA A 624 1.33 -10.21 -34.07
N GLU A 625 1.69 -10.88 -32.98
CA GLU A 625 0.75 -11.49 -32.03
C GLU A 625 -0.07 -10.41 -31.29
N ALA A 626 0.58 -9.37 -30.78
CA ALA A 626 -0.09 -8.25 -30.11
C ALA A 626 -0.96 -7.39 -31.06
N GLU A 627 -0.57 -7.20 -32.32
CA GLU A 627 -1.41 -6.52 -33.32
C GLU A 627 -2.65 -7.35 -33.67
N ALA A 628 -2.56 -8.69 -33.72
CA ALA A 628 -3.70 -9.57 -33.95
C ALA A 628 -4.61 -9.72 -32.71
N GLU A 629 -4.05 -9.73 -31.50
CA GLU A 629 -4.82 -9.76 -30.24
C GLU A 629 -5.63 -8.47 -30.07
N ALA A 630 -5.03 -7.30 -30.35
CA ALA A 630 -5.72 -6.02 -30.31
C ALA A 630 -6.78 -5.84 -31.41
N GLU A 631 -6.57 -6.40 -32.61
CA GLU A 631 -7.60 -6.39 -33.67
C GLU A 631 -8.80 -7.28 -33.29
N ALA A 632 -8.57 -8.43 -32.65
CA ALA A 632 -9.62 -9.32 -32.16
C ALA A 632 -10.37 -8.77 -30.93
N GLU A 633 -9.67 -8.10 -30.01
CA GLU A 633 -10.30 -7.44 -28.84
C GLU A 633 -11.21 -6.28 -29.29
N ALA A 634 -10.77 -5.48 -30.26
CA ALA A 634 -11.57 -4.40 -30.83
C ALA A 634 -12.78 -4.89 -31.67
N GLU A 635 -12.67 -6.02 -32.38
CA GLU A 635 -13.81 -6.63 -33.08
C GLU A 635 -14.85 -7.17 -32.08
N ALA A 636 -14.40 -7.79 -30.97
CA ALA A 636 -15.27 -8.30 -29.92
C ALA A 636 -15.96 -7.19 -29.09
N GLU A 637 -15.26 -6.09 -28.77
CA GLU A 637 -15.84 -4.93 -28.09
C GLU A 637 -16.93 -4.27 -28.95
N ALA A 638 -16.68 -4.14 -30.26
CA ALA A 638 -17.65 -3.59 -31.21
C ALA A 638 -18.88 -4.49 -31.44
N GLU A 639 -18.71 -5.83 -31.45
CA GLU A 639 -19.85 -6.76 -31.53
C GLU A 639 -20.69 -6.71 -30.25
N ALA A 640 -20.06 -6.61 -29.07
CA ALA A 640 -20.75 -6.49 -27.79
C ALA A 640 -21.49 -5.15 -27.59
N GLU A 641 -20.91 -4.02 -28.02
CA GLU A 641 -21.57 -2.72 -28.00
C GLU A 641 -22.81 -2.72 -28.91
N ALA A 642 -22.71 -3.33 -30.10
CA ALA A 642 -23.83 -3.45 -31.04
C ALA A 642 -24.95 -4.40 -30.55
N GLU A 643 -24.61 -5.51 -29.88
CA GLU A 643 -25.61 -6.39 -29.27
C GLU A 643 -26.33 -5.69 -28.10
N ALA A 644 -25.61 -4.94 -27.27
CA ALA A 644 -26.18 -4.16 -26.17
C ALA A 644 -27.07 -2.99 -26.63
N GLU A 645 -26.70 -2.27 -27.69
CA GLU A 645 -27.56 -1.23 -28.28
C GLU A 645 -28.84 -1.83 -28.87
N ALA A 646 -28.75 -3.00 -29.52
CA ALA A 646 -29.90 -3.71 -30.07
C ALA A 646 -30.85 -4.29 -28.99
N GLU A 647 -30.34 -4.83 -27.89
CA GLU A 647 -31.19 -5.22 -26.74
C GLU A 647 -31.87 -4.00 -26.10
N ALA A 648 -31.18 -2.87 -25.98
CA ALA A 648 -31.73 -1.64 -25.40
C ALA A 648 -32.82 -1.01 -26.27
N GLU A 649 -32.68 -0.98 -27.61
CA GLU A 649 -33.77 -0.55 -28.50
C GLU A 649 -34.96 -1.50 -28.41
N ALA A 650 -34.73 -2.81 -28.36
CA ALA A 650 -35.80 -3.81 -28.28
C ALA A 650 -36.59 -3.76 -26.95
N GLU A 651 -35.92 -3.53 -25.82
CA GLU A 651 -36.60 -3.33 -24.52
C GLU A 651 -37.40 -2.02 -24.51
N ALA A 652 -36.85 -0.95 -25.09
CA ALA A 652 -37.54 0.35 -25.19
C ALA A 652 -38.78 0.30 -26.12
N GLU A 653 -38.73 -0.41 -27.25
CA GLU A 653 -39.93 -0.64 -28.09
C GLU A 653 -40.97 -1.49 -27.35
N ALA A 654 -40.55 -2.52 -26.59
CA ALA A 654 -41.44 -3.38 -25.83
C ALA A 654 -42.16 -2.65 -24.68
N GLU A 655 -41.47 -1.76 -23.94
CA GLU A 655 -42.11 -0.89 -22.94
C GLU A 655 -43.08 0.09 -23.61
N ALA A 656 -42.70 0.68 -24.76
CA ALA A 656 -43.56 1.62 -25.49
C ALA A 656 -44.85 0.98 -26.04
N GLU A 657 -44.79 -0.25 -26.57
CA GLU A 657 -46.00 -1.00 -26.96
C GLU A 657 -46.86 -1.39 -25.73
N ALA A 658 -46.24 -1.74 -24.60
CA ALA A 658 -46.95 -2.09 -23.38
C ALA A 658 -47.74 -0.91 -22.80
N ASP A 659 -47.13 0.28 -22.70
CA ASP A 659 -47.79 1.50 -22.23
C ASP A 659 -48.89 1.96 -23.22
N ALA A 660 -48.63 1.91 -24.53
CA ALA A 660 -49.66 2.21 -25.54
C ALA A 660 -50.87 1.25 -25.45
N GLY A 661 -50.62 -0.04 -25.16
CA GLY A 661 -51.66 -1.03 -24.90
C GLY A 661 -52.43 -0.76 -23.60
N ALA A 662 -51.74 -0.31 -22.55
CA ALA A 662 -52.36 0.03 -21.27
C ALA A 662 -53.29 1.25 -21.39
N ASP A 663 -52.84 2.32 -22.06
CA ASP A 663 -53.62 3.55 -22.26
C ASP A 663 -54.83 3.30 -23.18
N ALA A 664 -54.67 2.51 -24.24
CA ALA A 664 -55.78 2.08 -25.09
C ALA A 664 -56.84 1.25 -24.30
N GLY A 665 -56.39 0.40 -23.38
CA GLY A 665 -57.27 -0.35 -22.47
C GLY A 665 -57.99 0.54 -21.46
N ALA A 666 -57.30 1.54 -20.91
CA ALA A 666 -57.87 2.51 -19.98
C ALA A 666 -58.94 3.40 -20.65
N ASP A 667 -58.65 3.92 -21.85
CA ASP A 667 -59.54 4.82 -22.58
C ASP A 667 -60.78 4.09 -23.16
N ALA A 668 -60.62 2.81 -23.55
CA ALA A 668 -61.75 1.95 -23.88
C ALA A 668 -62.68 1.70 -22.67
N LYS A 669 -62.11 1.52 -21.46
CA LYS A 669 -62.88 1.34 -20.23
C LYS A 669 -63.56 2.65 -19.79
N ALA A 670 -62.86 3.78 -19.87
CA ALA A 670 -63.43 5.10 -19.57
C ALA A 670 -64.64 5.43 -20.45
N LYS A 671 -64.61 5.06 -21.74
CA LYS A 671 -65.75 5.21 -22.66
C LYS A 671 -66.91 4.27 -22.36
N ALA A 672 -66.68 3.13 -21.70
CA ALA A 672 -67.74 2.19 -21.31
C ALA A 672 -68.49 2.62 -20.03
N GLU A 673 -67.85 3.41 -19.15
CA GLU A 673 -68.41 3.83 -17.85
C GLU A 673 -69.09 5.22 -17.89
N ALA A 674 -69.15 5.89 -19.05
CA ALA A 674 -69.44 7.33 -19.18
C ALA A 674 -70.85 7.74 -19.70
N ASP A 675 -71.81 6.82 -19.88
CA ASP A 675 -73.15 7.15 -20.43
C ASP A 675 -74.34 6.76 -19.52
N PRO A 676 -74.87 7.70 -18.68
CA PRO A 676 -76.05 7.43 -17.86
C PRO A 676 -77.09 8.58 -17.81
N GLN A 677 -78.14 8.54 -18.65
CA GLN A 677 -79.49 9.08 -18.37
C GLN A 677 -80.51 8.75 -19.50
N ALA A 678 -81.82 8.59 -19.28
CA ALA A 678 -82.65 8.71 -18.07
C ALA A 678 -83.97 7.89 -18.18
N SER A 679 -84.63 7.59 -17.06
CA SER A 679 -86.09 7.80 -16.90
C SER A 679 -86.68 7.45 -15.51
N SER A 680 -87.68 8.24 -15.09
CA SER A 680 -88.79 7.95 -14.14
C SER A 680 -88.54 7.32 -12.75
N VAL A 681 -88.45 8.21 -11.76
CA VAL A 681 -89.07 8.23 -10.40
C VAL A 681 -90.47 7.56 -10.29
N PRO A 682 -91.01 7.20 -9.09
CA PRO A 682 -90.59 6.15 -8.12
C PRO A 682 -91.77 5.23 -7.66
N ASN A 683 -91.53 4.22 -6.78
CA ASN A 683 -92.36 4.07 -5.55
C ASN A 683 -91.89 3.05 -4.47
N ALA A 684 -92.35 3.31 -3.24
CA ALA A 684 -92.77 2.40 -2.15
C ALA A 684 -91.90 1.24 -1.58
N GLU A 685 -91.62 1.36 -0.26
CA GLU A 685 -91.72 0.34 0.82
C GLU A 685 -90.85 -0.96 0.78
N GLY A 686 -90.71 -1.67 1.92
CA GLY A 686 -90.16 -3.05 1.88
C GLY A 686 -89.84 -3.77 3.21
N SER A 687 -88.85 -3.30 3.97
CA SER A 687 -88.39 -3.85 5.28
C SER A 687 -87.63 -5.19 5.34
N ARG A 688 -86.73 -5.32 6.35
CA ARG A 688 -86.26 -6.53 7.07
C ARG A 688 -85.45 -7.61 6.29
N ALA A 689 -84.58 -8.41 6.93
CA ALA A 689 -83.82 -8.34 8.20
C ALA A 689 -82.82 -9.53 8.30
N SER A 690 -81.86 -9.47 9.25
CA SER A 690 -81.11 -10.63 9.86
C SER A 690 -80.23 -11.52 8.93
N GLU A 691 -79.14 -12.16 9.37
CA GLU A 691 -78.40 -12.15 10.67
C GLU A 691 -76.90 -12.48 10.45
N SER A 692 -76.13 -12.72 11.52
CA SER A 692 -74.65 -12.78 11.51
C SER A 692 -74.06 -14.22 11.71
N PRO A 693 -72.84 -14.46 12.26
CA PRO A 693 -71.73 -15.02 11.48
C PRO A 693 -71.20 -16.40 11.98
N PRO A 694 -70.19 -17.03 11.32
CA PRO A 694 -69.79 -18.42 11.59
C PRO A 694 -68.52 -18.59 12.46
N PRO A 695 -68.30 -19.81 13.03
CA PRO A 695 -66.97 -20.37 13.33
C PRO A 695 -66.40 -21.08 12.07
N SER A 696 -65.16 -20.83 11.64
CA SER A 696 -63.85 -21.26 12.19
C SER A 696 -63.47 -22.73 11.85
N PRO A 697 -62.24 -23.02 11.36
CA PRO A 697 -61.90 -24.28 10.67
C PRO A 697 -60.92 -25.20 11.43
N VAL A 698 -60.59 -26.36 10.84
CA VAL A 698 -59.23 -26.96 10.74
C VAL A 698 -59.24 -28.06 9.65
N ALA A 699 -58.07 -28.38 9.07
CA ALA A 699 -57.90 -29.29 7.92
C ALA A 699 -57.50 -30.74 8.31
N GLY A 700 -57.45 -31.65 7.33
CA GLY A 700 -56.88 -33.01 7.47
C GLY A 700 -57.05 -33.90 6.23
N ASP A 701 -55.93 -34.12 5.52
CA ASP A 701 -55.48 -35.29 4.76
C ASP A 701 -56.30 -35.92 3.59
N ASP A 702 -55.72 -35.81 2.38
CA ASP A 702 -55.49 -36.84 1.32
C ASP A 702 -56.63 -37.67 0.66
N PRO A 703 -56.40 -38.28 -0.52
CA PRO A 703 -55.20 -38.22 -1.40
C PRO A 703 -55.44 -37.68 -2.83
#